data_AF-A0A7H8LTF1-F1
#
_entry.id   AF-A0A7H8LTF1-F1
#
_cell.length_a   1.000
_cell.length_b   1.000
_cell.length_c   1.000
_cell.angle_alpha   90.00
_cell.angle_beta   90.00
_cell.angle_gamma   90.00
#
_symmetry.space_group_name_H-M   'P 1'
#
loop_
_entity.id
_entity.type
_entity.pdbx_description
1 polymer ?
#
loop_
_entity_poly.entity_id
_entity_poly.type
_entity_poly.pdbx_seq_one_letter_code
_entity_poly.pdbx_strand_id
1 'polypeptide(L)'
;MTRTGAPRPHPAASQPPGVSSLPPYGPFRRLRTALSLSSLAQWLSVPALTAMAALLTRDDDVSAQAQAVGGTLVLMLLPVVVLAPLGGMLAARVDRRLMLLIADVLRLVVVVTVPLVGMLAWTLAAAFLVSCLSLLWTAAARASLSAALPDEEQPRAARAATRVNYGPAPVAAVLFAVLALIADGTLGRDSRADLALYVTAGVFVVATAAVALIREIPVTAMHPVPAPLKLLFQGPGTAAARGLGLAVAGASLTAGAVVAVARVHTATLGGGDAGYGTVLAGLAFGLGFGAFLGPRVLVPFSRRRLLGLALIAAALTLVVLALVQNLVVVVFLAAFLGVFAGAAWSTAAAAVTDPDAPDDARPTAYLRSVALVAALVAFVAVPLIAGALGAHRIDLGGGVYDFTGSGGGLLIAAVVALVAALPAYRRLDDRRGIPLVPDLRAALRGEIYTPPRQAPDAPQPAHRERGVFIAFEGGEGAGKTTQSRLAAIWLRDHGYDVVTTHEPGATKIGMRLRAMLLDRDTTGLSDRAETLLYAADRADHVANVIRPAMERGAIVVTDRYVDSSLAYQGFGREQPVEDIVRVNAWATGGLAPDLTVLLEIPPEAGLRRLPAPADRIESEPQDFHERVRAGFRALAEADPDRYLILDASRPQGELSREIQYRIREILPDPVPAGTEDATSTFPAIRDF
;
A
#
# COMPACT_ATOMS: atom_id res chain seq x y z
N MET A 1 -14.72 19.67 12.49
CA MET A 1 -14.66 18.88 11.24
C MET A 1 -14.18 17.48 11.60
N THR A 2 -15.11 16.60 11.99
CA THR A 2 -15.54 15.38 11.25
C THR A 2 -14.43 14.29 11.17
N ARG A 3 -14.32 13.39 12.18
CA ARG A 3 -14.87 12.00 12.23
C ARG A 3 -14.15 11.03 11.26
N THR A 4 -13.47 9.94 11.66
CA THR A 4 -14.01 8.71 12.28
C THR A 4 -12.89 7.68 12.54
N GLY A 5 -12.80 7.09 13.75
CA GLY A 5 -11.88 6.01 14.12
C GLY A 5 -12.57 4.63 14.17
N ALA A 6 -13.09 4.16 13.04
CA ALA A 6 -13.57 2.78 12.89
C ALA A 6 -12.40 1.83 12.62
N PRO A 7 -12.26 0.70 13.34
CA PRO A 7 -11.62 -0.47 12.76
C PRO A 7 -12.59 -0.99 11.69
N ARG A 8 -12.48 -0.40 10.49
CA ARG A 8 -13.24 -0.86 9.32
C ARG A 8 -12.73 -2.24 8.94
N PRO A 9 -13.60 -3.19 8.58
CA PRO A 9 -13.14 -4.37 7.87
C PRO A 9 -12.42 -3.86 6.62
N HIS A 10 -11.18 -4.31 6.41
CA HIS A 10 -10.47 -4.06 5.15
C HIS A 10 -11.45 -4.28 4.00
N PRO A 11 -11.50 -3.38 3.01
CA PRO A 11 -12.51 -3.47 1.97
C PRO A 11 -12.39 -4.85 1.35
N ALA A 12 -13.44 -5.66 1.54
CA ALA A 12 -13.71 -6.80 0.71
C ALA A 12 -13.44 -6.36 -0.73
N ALA A 13 -12.63 -7.16 -1.42
CA ALA A 13 -12.14 -6.94 -2.76
C ALA A 13 -13.03 -5.98 -3.56
N SER A 14 -12.43 -4.91 -4.09
CA SER A 14 -12.96 -4.28 -5.30
C SER A 14 -13.41 -5.43 -6.20
N GLN A 15 -14.69 -5.44 -6.62
CA GLN A 15 -15.27 -6.51 -7.42
C GLN A 15 -14.21 -7.05 -8.39
N PRO A 16 -13.98 -8.37 -8.47
CA PRO A 16 -13.07 -8.90 -9.47
C PRO A 16 -13.49 -8.28 -10.79
N PRO A 17 -12.57 -7.71 -11.59
CA PRO A 17 -12.97 -7.00 -12.78
C PRO A 17 -13.76 -7.98 -13.63
N GLY A 18 -15.05 -7.72 -13.74
CA GLY A 18 -15.92 -8.43 -14.65
C GLY A 18 -15.19 -8.48 -15.98
N VAL A 19 -15.15 -9.69 -16.55
CA VAL A 19 -14.74 -9.93 -17.92
C VAL A 19 -15.22 -8.74 -18.75
N SER A 20 -14.27 -8.06 -19.37
CA SER A 20 -14.51 -6.85 -20.14
C SER A 20 -15.69 -7.05 -21.09
N SER A 21 -16.85 -6.48 -20.75
CA SER A 21 -17.79 -6.08 -21.79
C SER A 21 -17.09 -4.96 -22.55
N LEU A 22 -16.53 -5.31 -23.70
CA LEU A 22 -16.06 -4.34 -24.68
C LEU A 22 -17.22 -3.36 -24.95
N PRO A 23 -16.98 -2.03 -25.01
CA PRO A 23 -18.02 -1.12 -25.44
C PRO A 23 -18.52 -1.56 -26.84
N PRO A 24 -19.83 -1.50 -27.11
CA PRO A 24 -20.39 -1.82 -28.42
C PRO A 24 -19.99 -0.81 -29.51
N TYR A 25 -19.34 0.31 -29.15
CA TYR A 25 -19.00 1.38 -30.08
C TYR A 25 -17.83 1.01 -31.01
N GLY A 26 -18.17 0.65 -32.25
CA GLY A 26 -17.21 0.36 -33.33
C GLY A 26 -16.08 1.41 -33.51
N PRO A 27 -16.36 2.73 -33.42
CA PRO A 27 -15.32 3.77 -33.57
C PRO A 27 -14.23 3.71 -32.51
N PHE A 28 -14.58 3.53 -31.23
CA PHE A 28 -13.61 3.43 -30.13
C PHE A 28 -12.70 2.22 -30.28
N ARG A 29 -13.27 1.07 -30.70
CA ARG A 29 -12.48 -0.15 -30.97
C ARG A 29 -11.48 0.07 -32.10
N ARG A 30 -11.90 0.69 -33.21
CA ARG A 30 -11.04 1.00 -34.37
C ARG A 30 -9.90 1.95 -33.99
N LEU A 31 -10.20 3.00 -33.22
CA LEU A 31 -9.20 3.92 -32.70
C LEU A 31 -8.19 3.19 -31.81
N ARG A 32 -8.66 2.40 -30.85
CA ARG A 32 -7.80 1.61 -29.96
C ARG A 32 -6.88 0.67 -30.72
N THR A 33 -7.38 -0.03 -31.75
CA THR A 33 -6.56 -0.93 -32.58
C THR A 33 -5.53 -0.16 -33.39
N ALA A 34 -5.90 0.95 -34.03
CA ALA A 34 -4.97 1.79 -34.80
C ALA A 34 -3.83 2.32 -33.92
N LEU A 35 -4.16 2.83 -32.72
CA LEU A 35 -3.15 3.32 -31.79
C LEU A 35 -2.26 2.19 -31.23
N SER A 36 -2.81 0.99 -31.04
CA SER A 36 -2.02 -0.16 -30.58
C SER A 36 -0.98 -0.60 -31.62
N LEU A 37 -1.26 -0.45 -32.92
CA LEU A 37 -0.31 -0.74 -34.00
C LEU A 37 0.86 0.25 -34.01
N SER A 38 0.58 1.56 -33.87
CA SER A 38 1.66 2.56 -33.76
C SER A 38 2.50 2.33 -32.50
N SER A 39 1.88 1.97 -31.37
CA SER A 39 2.62 1.60 -30.16
C SER A 39 3.45 0.31 -30.32
N LEU A 40 2.96 -0.67 -31.08
CA LEU A 40 3.74 -1.87 -31.42
C LEU A 40 5.02 -1.48 -32.17
N ALA A 41 4.93 -0.61 -33.19
CA ALA A 41 6.10 -0.11 -33.92
C ALA A 41 7.06 0.67 -33.00
N GLN A 42 6.54 1.49 -32.10
CA GLN A 42 7.35 2.19 -31.10
C GLN A 42 8.14 1.21 -30.21
N TRP A 43 7.49 0.17 -29.69
CA TRP A 43 8.17 -0.82 -28.85
C TRP A 43 9.14 -1.70 -29.63
N LEU A 44 8.86 -1.98 -30.91
CA LEU A 44 9.78 -2.71 -31.79
C LEU A 44 11.02 -1.88 -32.15
N SER A 45 10.89 -0.55 -32.18
CA SER A 45 12.01 0.37 -32.41
C SER A 45 13.10 0.26 -31.33
N VAL A 46 12.73 -0.11 -30.09
CA VAL A 46 13.69 -0.20 -28.97
C VAL A 46 14.75 -1.29 -29.20
N PRO A 47 14.39 -2.58 -29.37
CA PRO A 47 15.39 -3.59 -29.67
C PRO A 47 16.00 -3.43 -31.06
N ALA A 48 15.27 -2.88 -32.04
CA ALA A 48 15.81 -2.67 -33.40
C ALA A 48 16.95 -1.63 -33.42
N LEU A 49 16.77 -0.46 -32.79
CA LEU A 49 17.80 0.59 -32.76
C LEU A 49 18.98 0.24 -31.87
N THR A 50 18.75 -0.49 -30.77
CA THR A 50 19.83 -0.96 -29.90
C THR A 50 20.63 -2.10 -30.52
N ALA A 51 19.97 -3.02 -31.24
CA ALA A 51 20.67 -4.04 -32.03
C ALA A 51 21.49 -3.41 -33.16
N MET A 52 20.96 -2.38 -33.84
CA MET A 52 21.72 -1.62 -34.82
C MET A 52 22.94 -0.92 -34.21
N ALA A 53 22.79 -0.27 -33.07
CA ALA A 53 23.93 0.35 -32.37
C ALA A 53 24.99 -0.69 -31.99
N ALA A 54 24.58 -1.88 -31.53
CA ALA A 54 25.48 -2.98 -31.22
C ALA A 54 26.17 -3.55 -32.48
N LEU A 55 25.45 -3.60 -33.62
CA LEU A 55 26.00 -4.06 -34.90
C LEU A 55 27.06 -3.10 -35.44
N LEU A 56 26.80 -1.79 -35.38
CA LEU A 56 27.71 -0.74 -35.85
C LEU A 56 28.97 -0.58 -34.99
N THR A 57 29.00 -1.19 -33.80
CA THR A 57 30.14 -1.18 -32.87
C THR A 57 30.66 -2.59 -32.59
N ARG A 58 30.35 -3.55 -33.47
CA ARG A 58 30.74 -4.97 -33.29
C ARG A 58 32.25 -5.22 -33.34
N ASP A 59 32.95 -4.35 -34.06
CA ASP A 59 34.40 -4.42 -34.29
C ASP A 59 35.17 -3.56 -33.26
N ASP A 60 34.45 -2.81 -32.42
CA ASP A 60 35.01 -2.05 -31.31
C ASP A 60 35.11 -2.91 -30.03
N ASP A 61 35.76 -2.38 -28.99
CA ASP A 61 35.81 -3.03 -27.68
C ASP A 61 34.40 -3.19 -27.06
N VAL A 62 34.24 -4.24 -26.24
CA VAL A 62 32.97 -4.56 -25.56
C VAL A 62 32.43 -3.37 -24.75
N SER A 63 33.30 -2.52 -24.21
CA SER A 63 32.92 -1.28 -23.53
C SER A 63 32.25 -0.28 -24.47
N ALA A 64 32.80 -0.06 -25.66
CA ALA A 64 32.24 0.85 -26.66
C ALA A 64 30.86 0.34 -27.13
N GLN A 65 30.74 -0.97 -27.37
CA GLN A 65 29.47 -1.59 -27.73
C GLN A 65 28.41 -1.46 -26.62
N ALA A 66 28.78 -1.69 -25.35
CA ALA A 66 27.88 -1.52 -24.22
C ALA A 66 27.42 -0.05 -24.08
N GLN A 67 28.34 0.90 -24.25
CA GLN A 67 28.04 2.33 -24.22
C GLN A 67 27.15 2.77 -25.39
N ALA A 68 27.32 2.21 -26.59
CA ALA A 68 26.46 2.49 -27.73
C ALA A 68 25.01 2.03 -27.48
N VAL A 69 24.84 0.80 -26.97
CA VAL A 69 23.52 0.27 -26.59
C VAL A 69 22.88 1.11 -25.47
N GLY A 70 23.64 1.40 -24.41
CA GLY A 70 23.21 2.24 -23.29
C GLY A 70 22.84 3.65 -23.75
N GLY A 71 23.67 4.27 -24.59
CA GLY A 71 23.45 5.58 -25.19
C GLY A 71 22.18 5.64 -26.02
N THR A 72 21.90 4.62 -26.84
CA THR A 72 20.62 4.51 -27.56
C THR A 72 19.44 4.52 -26.58
N LEU A 73 19.48 3.70 -25.53
CA LEU A 73 18.41 3.65 -24.52
C LEU A 73 18.24 4.97 -23.75
N VAL A 74 19.36 5.63 -23.39
CA VAL A 74 19.36 6.96 -22.77
C VAL A 74 18.69 7.98 -23.68
N LEU A 75 19.05 8.02 -24.96
CA LEU A 75 18.47 8.95 -25.94
C LEU A 75 16.99 8.66 -26.20
N MET A 76 16.56 7.39 -26.09
CA MET A 76 15.14 7.05 -26.12
C MET A 76 14.38 7.48 -24.87
N LEU A 77 15.00 7.51 -23.69
CA LEU A 77 14.31 7.81 -22.43
C LEU A 77 14.40 9.29 -22.02
N LEU A 78 15.47 9.98 -22.39
CA LEU A 78 15.78 11.35 -21.99
C LEU A 78 14.69 12.35 -22.37
N PRO A 79 14.14 12.35 -23.61
CA PRO A 79 13.01 13.21 -23.95
C PRO A 79 11.83 13.00 -23.02
N VAL A 80 11.54 11.76 -22.63
CA VAL A 80 10.39 11.44 -21.76
C VAL A 80 10.57 12.02 -20.37
N VAL A 81 11.80 12.08 -19.86
CA VAL A 81 12.12 12.62 -18.54
C VAL A 81 12.13 14.15 -18.52
N VAL A 82 12.62 14.79 -19.58
CA VAL A 82 12.89 16.23 -19.62
C VAL A 82 11.81 17.01 -20.38
N LEU A 83 11.38 16.50 -21.54
CA LEU A 83 10.56 17.23 -22.52
C LEU A 83 9.07 16.88 -22.47
N ALA A 84 8.61 16.07 -21.51
CA ALA A 84 7.21 15.67 -21.39
C ALA A 84 6.19 16.83 -21.41
N PRO A 85 6.42 18.00 -20.76
CA PRO A 85 5.47 19.13 -20.82
C PRO A 85 5.35 19.74 -22.21
N LEU A 86 6.44 19.75 -22.98
CA LEU A 86 6.44 20.28 -24.35
C LEU A 86 5.51 19.46 -25.24
N GLY A 87 5.49 18.14 -25.05
CA GLY A 87 4.57 17.25 -25.77
C GLY A 87 3.11 17.62 -25.57
N GLY A 88 2.71 17.90 -24.32
CA GLY A 88 1.35 18.34 -23.99
C GLY A 88 1.00 19.72 -24.55
N MET A 89 1.92 20.69 -24.48
CA MET A 89 1.69 22.04 -25.02
C MET A 89 1.57 22.06 -26.54
N LEU A 90 2.42 21.31 -27.25
CA LEU A 90 2.40 21.23 -28.71
C LEU A 90 1.17 20.48 -29.20
N ALA A 91 0.82 19.36 -28.57
CA ALA A 91 -0.38 18.60 -28.91
C ALA A 91 -1.68 19.35 -28.58
N ALA A 92 -1.65 20.39 -27.74
CA ALA A 92 -2.83 21.24 -27.49
C ALA A 92 -3.10 22.25 -28.61
N ARG A 93 -2.12 22.54 -29.47
CA ARG A 93 -2.22 23.56 -30.54
C ARG A 93 -2.50 22.98 -31.93
N VAL A 94 -2.36 21.68 -32.10
CA VAL A 94 -2.48 20.99 -33.40
C VAL A 94 -3.65 20.02 -33.33
N ASP A 95 -4.37 19.85 -34.44
CA ASP A 95 -5.36 18.78 -34.59
C ASP A 95 -4.74 17.42 -34.20
N ARG A 96 -5.41 16.68 -33.32
CA ARG A 96 -4.94 15.40 -32.79
C ARG A 96 -4.72 14.38 -33.88
N ARG A 97 -5.63 14.30 -34.87
CA ARG A 97 -5.50 13.35 -35.98
C ARG A 97 -4.27 13.70 -36.80
N LEU A 98 -4.08 14.98 -37.10
CA LEU A 98 -2.91 15.45 -37.83
C LEU A 98 -1.62 15.17 -37.06
N MET A 99 -1.61 15.40 -35.74
CA MET A 99 -0.45 15.12 -34.88
C MET A 99 -0.10 13.62 -34.87
N LEU A 100 -1.10 12.73 -34.76
CA LEU A 100 -0.87 11.28 -34.82
C LEU A 100 -0.25 10.86 -36.16
N LEU A 101 -0.78 11.38 -37.28
CA LEU A 101 -0.28 11.10 -38.62
C LEU A 101 1.14 11.63 -38.82
N ILE A 102 1.39 12.90 -38.49
CA ILE A 102 2.72 13.51 -38.60
C ILE A 102 3.74 12.74 -37.76
N ALA A 103 3.40 12.39 -36.53
CA ALA A 103 4.31 11.66 -35.65
C ALA A 103 4.62 10.25 -36.16
N ASP A 104 3.65 9.52 -36.74
CA ASP A 104 3.89 8.21 -37.33
C ASP A 104 4.73 8.31 -38.62
N VAL A 105 4.41 9.25 -39.51
CA VAL A 105 5.15 9.45 -40.76
C VAL A 105 6.59 9.89 -40.51
N LEU A 106 6.81 10.82 -39.59
CA LEU A 106 8.18 11.26 -39.27
C LEU A 106 8.98 10.14 -38.59
N ARG A 107 8.36 9.34 -37.71
CA ARG A 107 9.03 8.17 -37.10
C ARG A 107 9.38 7.13 -38.15
N LEU A 108 8.48 6.86 -39.08
CA LEU A 108 8.72 6.01 -40.24
C LEU A 108 9.96 6.47 -41.02
N VAL A 109 10.00 7.74 -41.43
CA VAL A 109 11.13 8.30 -42.20
C VAL A 109 12.44 8.15 -41.43
N VAL A 110 12.45 8.53 -40.15
CA VAL A 110 13.65 8.40 -39.31
C VAL A 110 14.10 6.94 -39.22
N VAL A 111 13.20 6.00 -38.90
CA VAL A 111 13.56 4.57 -38.76
C VAL A 111 14.07 3.95 -40.06
N VAL A 112 13.47 4.28 -41.22
CA VAL A 112 13.93 3.76 -42.53
C VAL A 112 15.33 4.27 -42.89
N THR A 113 15.68 5.50 -42.51
CA THR A 113 17.01 6.05 -42.83
C THR A 113 18.14 5.45 -42.00
N VAL A 114 17.86 4.85 -40.85
CA VAL A 114 18.90 4.24 -40.00
C VAL A 114 19.75 3.19 -40.74
N PRO A 115 19.16 2.12 -41.31
CA PRO A 115 19.94 1.13 -42.06
C PRO A 115 20.54 1.70 -43.35
N LEU A 116 19.90 2.70 -43.98
CA LEU A 116 20.40 3.33 -45.21
C LEU A 116 21.67 4.18 -44.98
N VAL A 117 21.73 4.85 -43.84
CA VAL A 117 22.87 5.71 -43.47
C VAL A 117 23.99 4.90 -42.85
N GLY A 118 23.67 3.87 -42.06
CA GLY A 118 24.67 2.95 -41.49
C GLY A 118 25.68 3.62 -40.54
N MET A 119 25.32 4.73 -39.90
CA MET A 119 26.20 5.47 -38.97
C MET A 119 25.67 5.41 -37.54
N LEU A 120 26.58 5.18 -36.58
CA LEU A 120 26.23 5.15 -35.16
C LEU A 120 25.65 6.50 -34.71
N ALA A 121 26.27 7.60 -35.12
CA ALA A 121 25.79 8.95 -34.78
C ALA A 121 24.35 9.19 -35.25
N TRP A 122 24.00 8.72 -36.45
CA TRP A 122 22.63 8.81 -36.96
C TRP A 122 21.68 7.86 -36.21
N THR A 123 22.10 6.65 -35.86
CA THR A 123 21.30 5.71 -35.06
C THR A 123 20.95 6.31 -33.69
N LEU A 124 21.91 6.97 -33.04
CA LEU A 124 21.71 7.70 -31.78
C LEU A 124 20.77 8.90 -31.95
N ALA A 125 20.97 9.70 -33.00
CA ALA A 125 20.07 10.81 -33.32
C ALA A 125 18.64 10.32 -33.62
N ALA A 126 18.50 9.23 -34.36
CA ALA A 126 17.23 8.59 -34.67
C ALA A 126 16.51 8.11 -33.41
N ALA A 127 17.22 7.50 -32.46
CA ALA A 127 16.67 7.09 -31.18
C ALA A 127 16.06 8.26 -30.38
N PHE A 128 16.77 9.40 -30.36
CA PHE A 128 16.28 10.63 -29.75
C PHE A 128 15.06 11.21 -30.49
N LEU A 129 15.13 11.32 -31.82
CA LEU A 129 14.07 11.87 -32.66
C LEU A 129 12.79 11.03 -32.58
N VAL A 130 12.92 9.70 -32.67
CA VAL A 130 11.78 8.77 -32.53
C VAL A 130 11.11 8.95 -31.17
N SER A 131 11.90 9.11 -30.10
CA SER A 131 11.34 9.35 -28.76
C SER A 131 10.62 10.69 -28.62
N CYS A 132 11.21 11.77 -29.17
CA CYS A 132 10.56 13.08 -29.22
C CYS A 132 9.21 13.03 -29.95
N LEU A 133 9.13 12.33 -31.08
CA LEU A 133 7.90 12.14 -31.84
C LEU A 133 6.91 11.23 -31.10
N SER A 134 7.40 10.20 -30.40
CA SER A 134 6.60 9.34 -29.53
C SER A 134 5.97 10.09 -28.36
N LEU A 135 6.59 11.16 -27.84
CA LEU A 135 5.97 12.00 -26.81
C LEU A 135 4.75 12.76 -27.35
N LEU A 136 4.90 13.35 -28.52
CA LEU A 136 3.81 14.05 -29.20
C LEU A 136 2.65 13.09 -29.50
N TRP A 137 2.99 11.92 -30.05
CA TRP A 137 2.02 10.86 -30.32
C TRP A 137 1.32 10.38 -29.05
N THR A 138 2.05 10.12 -27.96
CA THR A 138 1.47 9.61 -26.70
C THR A 138 0.51 10.62 -26.08
N ALA A 139 0.83 11.91 -26.16
CA ALA A 139 -0.06 12.98 -25.70
C ALA A 139 -1.36 13.01 -26.53
N ALA A 140 -1.24 13.00 -27.86
CA ALA A 140 -2.38 12.96 -28.76
C ALA A 140 -3.24 11.69 -28.58
N ALA A 141 -2.60 10.51 -28.48
CA ALA A 141 -3.28 9.22 -28.31
C ALA A 141 -4.10 9.15 -27.03
N ARG A 142 -3.56 9.63 -25.91
CA ARG A 142 -4.29 9.71 -24.63
C ARG A 142 -5.50 10.63 -24.73
N ALA A 143 -5.31 11.81 -25.30
CA ALA A 143 -6.39 12.78 -25.47
C ALA A 143 -7.50 12.25 -26.38
N SER A 144 -7.14 11.58 -27.49
CA SER A 144 -8.10 10.96 -28.41
C SER A 144 -8.91 9.85 -27.76
N LEU A 145 -8.30 9.02 -26.89
CA LEU A 145 -9.01 7.96 -26.18
C LEU A 145 -9.94 8.49 -25.09
N SER A 146 -9.53 9.55 -24.38
CA SER A 146 -10.39 10.24 -23.40
C SER A 146 -11.57 10.91 -24.07
N ALA A 147 -11.37 11.57 -25.22
CA ALA A 147 -12.44 12.26 -25.92
C ALA A 147 -13.44 11.34 -26.63
N ALA A 148 -13.07 10.07 -26.84
CA ALA A 148 -13.94 9.08 -27.49
C ALA A 148 -14.94 8.42 -26.51
N LEU A 149 -14.92 8.79 -25.23
CA LEU A 149 -15.80 8.25 -24.19
C LEU A 149 -16.45 9.39 -23.37
N PRO A 150 -17.66 9.19 -22.83
CA PRO A 150 -18.28 10.14 -21.90
C PRO A 150 -17.47 10.34 -20.62
N ASP A 151 -17.70 11.45 -19.91
CA ASP A 151 -16.96 11.78 -18.68
C ASP A 151 -17.08 10.74 -17.57
N GLU A 152 -18.22 10.06 -17.47
CA GLU A 152 -18.46 8.96 -16.54
C GLU A 152 -17.53 7.75 -16.78
N GLU A 153 -16.98 7.62 -17.99
CA GLU A 153 -16.09 6.53 -18.40
C GLU A 153 -14.60 6.93 -18.47
N GLN A 154 -14.22 8.11 -17.98
CA GLN A 154 -12.82 8.57 -17.96
C GLN A 154 -11.84 7.59 -17.30
N PRO A 155 -12.17 6.89 -16.18
CA PRO A 155 -11.29 5.85 -15.63
C PRO A 155 -11.04 4.69 -16.61
N ARG A 156 -12.00 4.37 -17.48
CA ARG A 156 -11.83 3.35 -18.53
C ARG A 156 -10.95 3.87 -19.67
N ALA A 157 -11.10 5.12 -20.07
CA ALA A 157 -10.22 5.76 -21.06
C ALA A 157 -8.75 5.73 -20.60
N ALA A 158 -8.49 6.07 -19.34
CA ALA A 158 -7.14 6.03 -18.76
C ALA A 158 -6.53 4.61 -18.76
N ARG A 159 -7.33 3.58 -18.43
CA ARG A 159 -6.92 2.18 -18.51
C ARG A 159 -6.66 1.75 -19.96
N ALA A 160 -7.52 2.14 -20.90
CA ALA A 160 -7.36 1.85 -22.32
C ALA A 160 -6.08 2.50 -22.87
N ALA A 161 -5.82 3.75 -22.53
CA ALA A 161 -4.60 4.45 -22.93
C ALA A 161 -3.34 3.79 -22.35
N THR A 162 -3.38 3.30 -21.11
CA THR A 162 -2.28 2.54 -20.52
C THR A 162 -2.03 1.24 -21.30
N ARG A 163 -3.09 0.49 -21.64
CA ARG A 163 -2.99 -0.74 -22.45
C ARG A 163 -2.49 -0.48 -23.86
N VAL A 164 -2.93 0.60 -24.50
CA VAL A 164 -2.47 0.99 -25.84
C VAL A 164 -0.98 1.33 -25.81
N ASN A 165 -0.52 2.08 -24.81
CA ASN A 165 0.87 2.55 -24.75
C ASN A 165 1.88 1.48 -24.31
N TYR A 166 1.49 0.50 -23.49
CA TYR A 166 2.42 -0.46 -22.87
C TYR A 166 2.11 -1.92 -23.20
N GLY A 167 0.86 -2.23 -23.55
CA GLY A 167 0.41 -3.59 -23.86
C GLY A 167 1.13 -4.24 -25.05
N PRO A 168 1.51 -3.51 -26.11
CA PRO A 168 2.26 -4.08 -27.23
C PRO A 168 3.72 -4.46 -26.92
N ALA A 169 4.29 -4.06 -25.79
CA ALA A 169 5.73 -4.26 -25.51
C ALA A 169 6.19 -5.73 -25.54
N PRO A 170 5.48 -6.70 -24.90
CA PRO A 170 5.88 -8.11 -24.98
C PRO A 170 5.75 -8.67 -26.39
N VAL A 171 4.73 -8.24 -27.14
CA VAL A 171 4.51 -8.65 -28.54
C VAL A 171 5.63 -8.13 -29.43
N ALA A 172 6.05 -6.89 -29.25
CA ALA A 172 7.19 -6.31 -29.98
C ALA A 172 8.49 -7.06 -29.70
N ALA A 173 8.75 -7.45 -28.44
CA ALA A 173 9.95 -8.20 -28.09
C ALA A 173 9.96 -9.62 -28.68
N VAL A 174 8.81 -10.31 -28.68
CA VAL A 174 8.66 -11.61 -29.37
C VAL A 174 8.83 -11.47 -30.87
N LEU A 175 8.18 -10.45 -31.46
CA LEU A 175 8.32 -10.17 -32.89
C LEU A 175 9.78 -9.91 -33.25
N PHE A 176 10.50 -9.11 -32.46
CA PHE A 176 11.93 -8.89 -32.64
C PHE A 176 12.73 -10.21 -32.58
N ALA A 177 12.48 -11.06 -31.58
CA ALA A 177 13.16 -12.35 -31.46
C ALA A 177 12.92 -13.25 -32.69
N VAL A 178 11.68 -13.30 -33.19
CA VAL A 178 11.32 -14.06 -34.41
C VAL A 178 12.01 -13.47 -35.64
N LEU A 179 12.02 -12.14 -35.79
CA LEU A 179 12.70 -11.47 -36.91
C LEU A 179 14.21 -11.71 -36.87
N ALA A 180 14.83 -11.70 -35.69
CA ALA A 180 16.24 -12.01 -35.51
C ALA A 180 16.56 -13.46 -35.91
N LEU A 181 15.72 -14.43 -35.52
CA LEU A 181 15.88 -15.83 -35.96
C LEU A 181 15.76 -15.99 -37.48
N ILE A 182 14.79 -15.30 -38.10
CA ILE A 182 14.61 -15.33 -39.56
C ILE A 182 15.82 -14.70 -40.22
N ALA A 183 16.28 -13.54 -39.76
CA ALA A 183 17.43 -12.84 -40.30
C ALA A 183 18.71 -13.67 -40.17
N ASP A 184 18.92 -14.34 -39.03
CA ASP A 184 20.08 -15.21 -38.81
C ASP A 184 20.11 -16.40 -39.77
N GLY A 185 18.95 -16.97 -40.11
CA GLY A 185 18.82 -18.13 -40.99
C GLY A 185 18.70 -17.82 -42.48
N THR A 186 18.39 -16.57 -42.86
CA THR A 186 18.10 -16.21 -44.27
C THR A 186 18.95 -15.07 -44.82
N LEU A 187 19.50 -14.20 -43.97
CA LEU A 187 20.26 -13.00 -44.35
C LEU A 187 21.71 -13.07 -43.84
N GLY A 188 22.63 -12.45 -44.60
CA GLY A 188 24.04 -12.33 -44.21
C GLY A 188 24.24 -11.52 -42.92
N ARG A 189 25.40 -11.66 -42.27
CA ARG A 189 25.72 -11.02 -40.98
C ARG A 189 25.48 -9.50 -40.95
N ASP A 190 25.65 -8.83 -42.08
CA ASP A 190 25.53 -7.36 -42.18
C ASP A 190 24.08 -6.86 -42.33
N SER A 191 23.13 -7.74 -42.66
CA SER A 191 21.71 -7.35 -42.92
C SER A 191 20.75 -7.73 -41.78
N ARG A 192 21.27 -8.19 -40.64
CA ARG A 192 20.45 -8.79 -39.57
C ARG A 192 19.61 -7.77 -38.78
N ALA A 193 20.22 -6.64 -38.41
CA ALA A 193 19.51 -5.58 -37.69
C ALA A 193 18.55 -4.79 -38.60
N ASP A 194 18.84 -4.75 -39.91
CA ASP A 194 18.04 -4.02 -40.89
C ASP A 194 16.61 -4.55 -41.01
N LEU A 195 16.43 -5.87 -40.96
CA LEU A 195 15.11 -6.50 -41.07
C LEU A 195 14.14 -5.99 -39.99
N ALA A 196 14.61 -5.89 -38.75
CA ALA A 196 13.79 -5.38 -37.65
C ALA A 196 13.40 -3.91 -37.86
N LEU A 197 14.30 -3.08 -38.40
CA LEU A 197 14.02 -1.67 -38.71
C LEU A 197 13.05 -1.53 -39.90
N TYR A 198 13.21 -2.32 -40.96
CA TYR A 198 12.30 -2.32 -42.10
C TYR A 198 10.90 -2.83 -41.73
N VAL A 199 10.80 -3.88 -40.90
CA VAL A 199 9.50 -4.33 -40.39
C VAL A 199 8.88 -3.28 -39.48
N THR A 200 9.67 -2.63 -38.62
CA THR A 200 9.19 -1.49 -37.80
C THR A 200 8.60 -0.38 -38.67
N ALA A 201 9.30 -0.01 -39.74
CA ALA A 201 8.80 0.93 -40.74
C ALA A 201 7.48 0.46 -41.38
N GLY A 202 7.40 -0.80 -41.80
CA GLY A 202 6.17 -1.40 -42.33
C GLY A 202 4.99 -1.29 -41.36
N VAL A 203 5.22 -1.55 -40.06
CA VAL A 203 4.17 -1.40 -39.04
C VAL A 203 3.76 0.07 -38.88
N PHE A 204 4.68 1.04 -38.96
CA PHE A 204 4.31 2.47 -38.97
C PHE A 204 3.46 2.86 -40.18
N VAL A 205 3.73 2.31 -41.38
CA VAL A 205 2.90 2.54 -42.57
C VAL A 205 1.47 2.05 -42.32
N VAL A 206 1.33 0.81 -41.84
CA VAL A 206 0.02 0.23 -41.53
C VAL A 206 -0.71 1.03 -40.44
N ALA A 207 0.01 1.45 -39.40
CA ALA A 207 -0.55 2.27 -38.33
C ALA A 207 -1.03 3.65 -38.83
N THR A 208 -0.23 4.31 -39.67
CA THR A 208 -0.58 5.59 -40.31
C THR A 208 -1.85 5.44 -41.16
N ALA A 209 -1.91 4.40 -42.00
CA ALA A 209 -3.09 4.12 -42.80
C ALA A 209 -4.33 3.86 -41.92
N ALA A 210 -4.18 3.11 -40.84
CA ALA A 210 -5.27 2.84 -39.90
C ALA A 210 -5.78 4.11 -39.20
N VAL A 211 -4.90 5.03 -38.81
CA VAL A 211 -5.26 6.34 -38.24
C VAL A 211 -5.91 7.24 -39.30
N ALA A 212 -5.42 7.21 -40.55
CA ALA A 212 -5.97 8.00 -41.64
C ALA A 212 -7.44 7.65 -41.95
N LEU A 213 -7.87 6.41 -41.67
CA LEU A 213 -9.26 5.97 -41.86
C LEU A 213 -10.24 6.46 -40.77
N ILE A 214 -9.74 7.10 -39.70
CA ILE A 214 -10.57 7.62 -38.60
C ILE A 214 -10.99 9.07 -38.93
N ARG A 215 -12.29 9.33 -39.04
CA ARG A 215 -12.82 10.61 -39.58
C ARG A 215 -12.99 11.72 -38.55
N GLU A 216 -13.29 11.44 -37.28
CA GLU A 216 -13.52 12.48 -36.27
C GLU A 216 -12.92 12.09 -34.90
N ILE A 217 -12.14 13.00 -34.32
CA ILE A 217 -11.64 12.91 -32.94
C ILE A 217 -12.11 14.20 -32.23
N PRO A 218 -13.06 14.14 -31.29
CA PRO A 218 -13.57 15.33 -30.60
C PRO A 218 -12.44 16.08 -29.90
N VAL A 219 -12.53 17.41 -29.84
CA VAL A 219 -11.56 18.27 -29.16
C VAL A 219 -11.96 18.44 -27.69
N THR A 220 -11.01 18.25 -26.78
CA THR A 220 -11.20 18.44 -25.33
C THR A 220 -10.00 19.22 -24.78
N ALA A 221 -10.21 20.04 -23.76
CA ALA A 221 -9.11 20.74 -23.10
C ALA A 221 -8.08 19.73 -22.56
N MET A 222 -6.80 19.98 -22.81
CA MET A 222 -5.71 19.20 -22.23
C MET A 222 -5.13 19.92 -21.03
N HIS A 223 -4.92 19.19 -19.93
CA HIS A 223 -4.21 19.72 -18.77
C HIS A 223 -2.71 19.46 -18.92
N PRO A 224 -1.86 20.50 -18.78
CA PRO A 224 -0.42 20.33 -18.83
C PRO A 224 0.06 19.44 -17.67
N VAL A 225 0.85 18.41 -17.99
CA VAL A 225 1.47 17.54 -16.99
C VAL A 225 2.89 18.07 -16.72
N PRO A 226 3.31 18.25 -15.45
CA PRO A 226 4.67 18.66 -15.11
C PRO A 226 5.74 17.67 -15.63
N ALA A 227 6.96 18.15 -15.87
CA ALA A 227 8.06 17.29 -16.26
C ALA A 227 8.39 16.29 -15.14
N PRO A 228 8.64 15.01 -15.46
CA PRO A 228 9.05 14.03 -14.46
C PRO A 228 10.21 14.49 -13.58
N LEU A 229 11.23 15.10 -14.19
CA LEU A 229 12.37 15.63 -13.47
C LEU A 229 11.97 16.73 -12.47
N LYS A 230 11.03 17.61 -12.84
CA LYS A 230 10.51 18.65 -11.95
C LYS A 230 9.75 18.06 -10.75
N LEU A 231 8.97 17.01 -10.97
CA LEU A 231 8.26 16.30 -9.90
C LEU A 231 9.22 15.62 -8.91
N LEU A 232 10.39 15.16 -9.38
CA LEU A 232 11.41 14.58 -8.51
C LEU A 232 12.02 15.62 -7.57
N PHE A 233 12.33 16.82 -8.09
CA PHE A 233 12.90 17.92 -7.30
C PHE A 233 11.94 18.48 -6.24
N GLN A 234 10.63 18.30 -6.40
CA GLN A 234 9.64 18.64 -5.37
C GLN A 234 9.69 17.70 -4.15
N GLY A 235 10.45 16.61 -4.27
CA GLY A 235 10.70 15.67 -3.20
C GLY A 235 9.49 14.80 -2.83
N PRO A 236 9.73 13.65 -2.21
CA PRO A 236 8.70 12.69 -1.83
C PRO A 236 7.68 13.18 -0.78
N GLY A 237 7.94 14.27 -0.04
CA GLY A 237 7.07 14.67 1.08
C GLY A 237 7.28 13.76 2.30
N THR A 238 6.33 12.86 2.60
CA THR A 238 6.31 12.02 3.81
C THR A 238 7.27 10.84 3.82
N ALA A 239 7.44 10.22 5.00
CA ALA A 239 8.20 8.96 5.16
C ALA A 239 7.60 7.80 4.34
N ALA A 240 6.26 7.71 4.28
CA ALA A 240 5.57 6.70 3.48
C ALA A 240 5.78 6.91 1.97
N ALA A 241 5.63 8.15 1.49
CA ALA A 241 5.90 8.49 0.10
C ALA A 241 7.39 8.31 -0.27
N ARG A 242 8.33 8.56 0.66
CA ARG A 242 9.75 8.19 0.52
C ARG A 242 9.94 6.68 0.39
N GLY A 243 9.24 5.89 1.20
CA GLY A 243 9.25 4.43 1.12
C GLY A 243 8.75 3.93 -0.24
N LEU A 244 7.61 4.45 -0.71
CA LEU A 244 7.03 4.13 -2.01
C LEU A 244 7.99 4.51 -3.15
N GLY A 245 8.56 5.72 -3.10
CA GLY A 245 9.53 6.20 -4.06
C GLY A 245 10.78 5.30 -4.13
N LEU A 246 11.37 4.95 -2.98
CA LEU A 246 12.52 4.03 -2.94
C LEU A 246 12.20 2.64 -3.49
N ALA A 247 11.02 2.10 -3.15
CA ALA A 247 10.61 0.80 -3.65
C ALA A 247 10.46 0.78 -5.18
N VAL A 248 9.80 1.80 -5.73
CA VAL A 248 9.62 1.96 -7.18
C VAL A 248 10.95 2.25 -7.88
N ALA A 249 11.83 3.06 -7.28
CA ALA A 249 13.16 3.33 -7.81
C ALA A 249 13.99 2.05 -7.90
N GLY A 250 14.03 1.25 -6.82
CA GLY A 250 14.75 -0.01 -6.80
C GLY A 250 14.24 -1.02 -7.84
N ALA A 251 12.92 -1.19 -7.95
CA ALA A 251 12.34 -2.13 -8.92
C ALA A 251 12.59 -1.69 -10.38
N SER A 252 12.57 -0.38 -10.63
CA SER A 252 12.87 0.20 -11.94
C SER A 252 14.36 0.11 -12.27
N LEU A 253 15.24 0.30 -11.28
CA LEU A 253 16.68 0.11 -11.42
C LEU A 253 16.99 -1.33 -11.81
N THR A 254 16.38 -2.33 -11.16
CA THR A 254 16.66 -3.73 -11.47
C THR A 254 16.20 -4.13 -12.87
N ALA A 255 14.97 -3.74 -13.26
CA ALA A 255 14.47 -4.02 -14.61
C ALA A 255 15.26 -3.24 -15.69
N GLY A 256 15.56 -1.97 -15.40
CA GLY A 256 16.39 -1.12 -16.27
C GLY A 256 17.80 -1.65 -16.45
N ALA A 257 18.42 -2.19 -15.40
CA ALA A 257 19.75 -2.78 -15.46
C ALA A 257 19.80 -3.97 -16.43
N VAL A 258 18.80 -4.87 -16.38
CA VAL A 258 18.69 -5.97 -17.34
C VAL A 258 18.59 -5.43 -18.76
N VAL A 259 17.68 -4.49 -19.03
CA VAL A 259 17.51 -3.92 -20.38
C VAL A 259 18.79 -3.22 -20.87
N ALA A 260 19.51 -2.54 -19.98
CA ALA A 260 20.71 -1.76 -20.30
C ALA A 260 21.82 -2.61 -20.93
N VAL A 261 22.01 -3.83 -20.43
CA VAL A 261 23.09 -4.73 -20.89
C VAL A 261 22.58 -6.00 -21.58
N ALA A 262 21.27 -6.22 -21.66
CA ALA A 262 20.69 -7.46 -22.20
C ALA A 262 21.30 -7.84 -23.55
N ARG A 263 21.45 -6.89 -24.48
CA ARG A 263 22.03 -7.17 -25.80
C ARG A 263 23.49 -7.64 -25.76
N VAL A 264 24.31 -7.05 -24.88
CA VAL A 264 25.72 -7.44 -24.72
C VAL A 264 25.82 -8.74 -23.94
N HIS A 265 25.02 -8.87 -22.87
CA HIS A 265 24.98 -10.05 -22.02
C HIS A 265 24.54 -11.31 -22.80
N THR A 266 23.45 -11.25 -23.57
CA THR A 266 23.02 -12.41 -24.37
C THR A 266 23.99 -12.76 -25.48
N ALA A 267 24.76 -11.81 -26.01
CA ALA A 267 25.84 -12.10 -26.97
C ALA A 267 26.93 -12.96 -26.33
N THR A 268 27.34 -12.65 -25.10
CA THR A 268 28.33 -13.45 -24.36
C THR A 268 27.83 -14.87 -24.03
N LEU A 269 26.50 -15.04 -23.91
CA LEU A 269 25.85 -16.33 -23.69
C LEU A 269 25.54 -17.10 -24.98
N GLY A 270 25.99 -16.61 -26.15
CA GLY A 270 25.76 -17.24 -27.45
C GLY A 270 24.34 -17.09 -28.02
N GLY A 271 23.52 -16.21 -27.44
CA GLY A 271 22.13 -16.00 -27.87
C GLY A 271 21.92 -14.98 -28.99
N GLY A 272 22.89 -14.08 -29.22
CA GLY A 272 22.77 -13.03 -30.24
C GLY A 272 21.52 -12.14 -30.10
N ASP A 273 21.01 -11.68 -31.23
CA ASP A 273 19.80 -10.82 -31.30
C ASP A 273 18.52 -11.58 -30.93
N ALA A 274 18.41 -12.86 -31.29
CA ALA A 274 17.28 -13.69 -30.92
C ALA A 274 17.20 -13.87 -29.39
N GLY A 275 18.32 -14.20 -28.76
CA GLY A 275 18.46 -14.26 -27.30
C GLY A 275 18.10 -12.94 -26.64
N TYR A 276 18.59 -11.81 -27.18
CA TYR A 276 18.24 -10.48 -26.70
C TYR A 276 16.72 -10.24 -26.71
N GLY A 277 16.05 -10.55 -27.84
CA GLY A 277 14.60 -10.45 -27.97
C GLY A 277 13.84 -11.34 -26.97
N THR A 278 14.31 -12.57 -26.73
CA THR A 278 13.68 -13.47 -25.75
C THR A 278 13.82 -13.00 -24.30
N VAL A 279 14.96 -12.40 -23.92
CA VAL A 279 15.13 -11.81 -22.58
C VAL A 279 14.20 -10.61 -22.39
N LEU A 280 14.10 -9.73 -23.39
CA LEU A 280 13.16 -8.60 -23.34
C LEU A 280 11.70 -9.07 -23.29
N ALA A 281 11.35 -10.12 -24.04
CA ALA A 281 10.03 -10.70 -24.04
C ALA A 281 9.71 -11.27 -22.65
N GLY A 282 10.61 -12.08 -22.09
CA GLY A 282 10.49 -12.62 -20.73
C GLY A 282 10.26 -11.52 -19.71
N LEU A 283 11.10 -10.49 -19.70
CA LEU A 283 10.96 -9.35 -18.79
C LEU A 283 9.62 -8.60 -18.99
N ALA A 284 9.20 -8.34 -20.22
CA ALA A 284 7.96 -7.62 -20.52
C ALA A 284 6.70 -8.43 -20.15
N PHE A 285 6.69 -9.74 -20.44
CA PHE A 285 5.62 -10.64 -19.99
C PHE A 285 5.59 -10.73 -18.47
N GLY A 286 6.76 -10.85 -17.84
CA GLY A 286 6.90 -10.81 -16.38
C GLY A 286 6.30 -9.55 -15.79
N LEU A 287 6.68 -8.37 -16.28
CA LEU A 287 6.15 -7.08 -15.83
C LEU A 287 4.62 -7.01 -15.96
N GLY A 288 4.08 -7.45 -17.11
CA GLY A 288 2.64 -7.50 -17.34
C GLY A 288 1.93 -8.47 -16.39
N PHE A 289 2.48 -9.66 -16.21
CA PHE A 289 1.93 -10.69 -15.32
C PHE A 289 2.00 -10.26 -13.85
N GLY A 290 3.12 -9.68 -13.41
CA GLY A 290 3.30 -9.11 -12.08
C GLY A 290 2.36 -7.95 -11.81
N ALA A 291 2.17 -7.04 -12.77
CA ALA A 291 1.23 -5.94 -12.64
C ALA A 291 -0.24 -6.40 -12.58
N PHE A 292 -0.56 -7.52 -13.23
CA PHE A 292 -1.87 -8.15 -13.15
C PHE A 292 -2.06 -8.93 -11.84
N LEU A 293 -1.12 -9.79 -11.49
CA LEU A 293 -1.24 -10.72 -10.38
C LEU A 293 -0.98 -10.06 -9.03
N GLY A 294 -0.08 -9.07 -8.98
CA GLY A 294 0.36 -8.40 -7.74
C GLY A 294 -0.77 -7.92 -6.83
N PRO A 295 -1.74 -7.12 -7.31
CA PRO A 295 -2.86 -6.65 -6.50
C PRO A 295 -3.91 -7.74 -6.18
N ARG A 296 -3.82 -8.91 -6.83
CA ARG A 296 -4.81 -10.00 -6.76
C ARG A 296 -4.35 -11.18 -5.93
N VAL A 297 -3.04 -11.34 -5.75
CA VAL A 297 -2.44 -12.39 -4.94
C VAL A 297 -2.10 -11.82 -3.58
N LEU A 298 -2.25 -12.64 -2.54
CA LEU A 298 -2.05 -12.21 -1.16
C LEU A 298 -2.95 -11.03 -0.78
N VAL A 299 -4.23 -11.04 -1.21
CA VAL A 299 -5.23 -10.01 -0.86
C VAL A 299 -5.31 -9.71 0.64
N PRO A 300 -5.22 -10.70 1.55
CA PRO A 300 -5.21 -10.44 3.00
C PRO A 300 -3.91 -9.80 3.52
N PHE A 301 -2.86 -9.77 2.69
CA PHE A 301 -1.55 -9.25 3.06
C PHE A 301 -1.47 -7.74 2.82
N SER A 302 -0.71 -7.03 3.65
CA SER A 302 -0.49 -5.60 3.47
C SER A 302 0.16 -5.32 2.10
N ARG A 303 -0.48 -4.43 1.32
CA ARG A 303 0.04 -3.94 0.04
C ARG A 303 1.41 -3.28 0.18
N ARG A 304 1.62 -2.59 1.30
CA ARG A 304 2.88 -1.87 1.58
C ARG A 304 4.01 -2.84 1.94
N ARG A 305 3.72 -3.91 2.70
CA ARG A 305 4.68 -5.01 2.93
C ARG A 305 4.98 -5.78 1.65
N LEU A 306 3.95 -6.09 0.86
CA LEU A 306 4.09 -6.81 -0.41
C LEU A 306 5.03 -6.07 -1.37
N LEU A 307 4.91 -4.75 -1.43
CA LEU A 307 5.79 -3.90 -2.23
C LEU A 307 7.26 -4.05 -1.82
N GLY A 308 7.56 -3.98 -0.52
CA GLY A 308 8.92 -4.15 -0.01
C GLY A 308 9.48 -5.55 -0.30
N LEU A 309 8.66 -6.60 -0.15
CA LEU A 309 9.04 -7.98 -0.48
C LEU A 309 9.27 -8.18 -1.97
N ALA A 310 8.43 -7.59 -2.82
CA ALA A 310 8.58 -7.65 -4.27
C ALA A 310 9.89 -7.00 -4.70
N LEU A 311 10.29 -5.88 -4.10
CA LEU A 311 11.62 -5.28 -4.36
C LEU A 311 12.76 -6.20 -3.92
N ILE A 312 12.70 -6.78 -2.72
CA ILE A 312 13.74 -7.72 -2.24
C ILE A 312 13.85 -8.91 -3.21
N ALA A 313 12.72 -9.50 -3.60
CA ALA A 313 12.68 -10.61 -4.53
C ALA A 313 13.24 -10.24 -5.92
N ALA A 314 12.94 -9.03 -6.42
CA ALA A 314 13.53 -8.53 -7.66
C ALA A 314 15.06 -8.39 -7.54
N ALA A 315 15.56 -7.77 -6.47
CA ALA A 315 17.00 -7.60 -6.25
C ALA A 315 17.73 -8.95 -6.15
N LEU A 316 17.18 -9.92 -5.40
CA LEU A 316 17.75 -11.27 -5.29
C LEU A 316 17.74 -12.02 -6.63
N THR A 317 16.66 -11.91 -7.40
CA THR A 317 16.58 -12.49 -8.75
C THR A 317 17.64 -11.90 -9.67
N LEU A 318 17.92 -10.59 -9.56
CA LEU A 318 18.97 -9.93 -10.32
C LEU A 318 20.38 -10.41 -9.93
N VAL A 319 20.63 -10.69 -8.65
CA VAL A 319 21.90 -11.31 -8.20
C VAL A 319 22.10 -12.65 -8.89
N VAL A 320 21.08 -13.51 -8.92
CA VAL A 320 21.19 -14.82 -9.59
C VAL A 320 21.38 -14.63 -11.09
N LEU A 321 20.62 -13.73 -11.73
CA LEU A 321 20.74 -13.44 -13.16
C LEU A 321 22.15 -12.96 -13.54
N ALA A 322 22.78 -12.13 -12.70
CA ALA A 322 24.13 -11.62 -12.91
C ALA A 322 25.22 -12.71 -12.88
N LEU A 323 24.98 -13.83 -12.19
CA LEU A 323 25.97 -14.88 -11.96
C LEU A 323 25.79 -16.10 -12.89
N VAL A 324 24.61 -16.25 -13.50
CA VAL A 324 24.28 -17.44 -14.31
C VAL A 324 24.82 -17.29 -15.73
N GLN A 325 25.61 -18.28 -16.17
CA GLN A 325 26.19 -18.34 -17.52
C GLN A 325 25.37 -19.25 -18.46
N ASN A 326 24.04 -19.21 -18.36
CA ASN A 326 23.13 -20.01 -19.19
C ASN A 326 21.97 -19.15 -19.69
N LEU A 327 21.86 -19.01 -21.03
CA LEU A 327 20.86 -18.15 -21.66
C LEU A 327 19.42 -18.52 -21.29
N VAL A 328 19.08 -19.83 -21.28
CA VAL A 328 17.72 -20.28 -20.99
C VAL A 328 17.33 -19.89 -19.56
N VAL A 329 18.22 -20.11 -18.61
CA VAL A 329 17.99 -19.72 -17.21
C VAL A 329 17.90 -18.19 -17.07
N VAL A 330 18.73 -17.42 -17.79
CA VAL A 330 18.67 -15.96 -17.81
C VAL A 330 17.31 -15.46 -18.35
N VAL A 331 16.75 -16.08 -19.38
CA VAL A 331 15.40 -15.74 -19.90
C VAL A 331 14.33 -15.96 -18.83
N PHE A 332 14.35 -17.09 -18.12
CA PHE A 332 13.41 -17.35 -17.03
C PHE A 332 13.59 -16.38 -15.85
N LEU A 333 14.84 -16.11 -15.44
CA LEU A 333 15.13 -15.15 -14.38
C LEU A 333 14.71 -13.74 -14.75
N ALA A 334 14.87 -13.32 -16.00
CA ALA A 334 14.38 -12.04 -16.49
C ALA A 334 12.85 -11.96 -16.41
N ALA A 335 12.14 -13.06 -16.72
CA ALA A 335 10.69 -13.13 -16.54
C ALA A 335 10.27 -13.04 -15.06
N PHE A 336 10.90 -13.79 -14.16
CA PHE A 336 10.63 -13.69 -12.72
C PHE A 336 10.94 -12.30 -12.16
N LEU A 337 12.07 -11.71 -12.56
CA LEU A 337 12.41 -10.33 -12.21
C LEU A 337 11.30 -9.37 -12.66
N GLY A 338 10.80 -9.55 -13.89
CA GLY A 338 9.66 -8.81 -14.41
C GLY A 338 8.43 -8.97 -13.53
N VAL A 339 8.08 -10.19 -13.09
CA VAL A 339 6.94 -10.43 -12.19
C VAL A 339 7.08 -9.62 -10.91
N PHE A 340 8.24 -9.65 -10.27
CA PHE A 340 8.47 -8.90 -9.03
C PHE A 340 8.46 -7.38 -9.26
N ALA A 341 9.08 -6.88 -10.31
CA ALA A 341 9.06 -5.46 -10.66
C ALA A 341 7.65 -4.96 -11.03
N GLY A 342 6.85 -5.78 -11.73
CA GLY A 342 5.47 -5.48 -12.10
C GLY A 342 4.54 -5.50 -10.89
N ALA A 343 4.73 -6.45 -9.97
CA ALA A 343 4.04 -6.49 -8.68
C ALA A 343 4.38 -5.25 -7.85
N ALA A 344 5.65 -4.83 -7.79
CA ALA A 344 6.06 -3.60 -7.11
C ALA A 344 5.39 -2.35 -7.71
N TRP A 345 5.39 -2.19 -9.04
CA TRP A 345 4.73 -1.06 -9.69
C TRP A 345 3.23 -1.00 -9.40
N SER A 346 2.52 -2.13 -9.58
CA SER A 346 1.07 -2.19 -9.40
C SER A 346 0.64 -2.01 -7.95
N THR A 347 1.38 -2.56 -6.98
CA THR A 347 1.13 -2.37 -5.55
C THR A 347 1.40 -0.93 -5.11
N ALA A 348 2.48 -0.31 -5.59
CA ALA A 348 2.77 1.10 -5.32
C ALA A 348 1.71 2.04 -5.91
N ALA A 349 1.28 1.80 -7.15
CA ALA A 349 0.20 2.56 -7.77
C ALA A 349 -1.13 2.40 -7.01
N ALA A 350 -1.46 1.18 -6.60
CA ALA A 350 -2.66 0.89 -5.80
C ALA A 350 -2.61 1.53 -4.41
N ALA A 351 -1.43 1.63 -3.80
CA ALA A 351 -1.23 2.25 -2.48
C ALA A 351 -1.41 3.78 -2.51
N VAL A 352 -1.15 4.43 -3.64
CA VAL A 352 -1.36 5.89 -3.80
C VAL A 352 -2.83 6.22 -4.09
N THR A 353 -3.56 5.32 -4.75
CA THR A 353 -4.99 5.50 -5.04
C THR A 353 -5.90 4.97 -3.93
N ASP A 354 -5.31 4.53 -2.82
CA ASP A 354 -6.05 4.02 -1.67
C ASP A 354 -6.84 5.18 -1.02
N PRO A 355 -8.16 5.05 -0.80
CA PRO A 355 -8.97 6.10 -0.15
C PRO A 355 -8.47 6.49 1.24
N ASP A 356 -7.77 5.57 1.91
CA ASP A 356 -7.18 5.79 3.24
C ASP A 356 -5.71 6.23 3.17
N ALA A 357 -5.20 6.57 1.97
CA ALA A 357 -3.86 7.15 1.82
C ALA A 357 -3.82 8.55 2.48
N PRO A 358 -2.69 8.92 3.13
CA PRO A 358 -2.55 10.26 3.71
C PRO A 358 -2.79 11.34 2.65
N ASP A 359 -3.34 12.50 3.04
CA ASP A 359 -3.64 13.63 2.13
C ASP A 359 -2.40 14.14 1.35
N ASP A 360 -1.19 13.80 1.79
CA ASP A 360 0.08 14.12 1.14
C ASP A 360 0.64 13.01 0.22
N ALA A 361 -0.09 11.90 0.04
CA ALA A 361 0.30 10.81 -0.83
C ALA A 361 0.55 11.34 -2.25
N ARG A 362 1.83 11.32 -2.67
CA ARG A 362 2.23 11.87 -3.95
C ARG A 362 1.49 11.17 -5.09
N PRO A 363 1.01 11.90 -6.10
CA PRO A 363 0.21 11.32 -7.17
C PRO A 363 1.00 10.26 -7.95
N THR A 364 0.31 9.37 -8.63
CA THR A 364 0.91 8.32 -9.50
C THR A 364 1.91 8.89 -10.52
N ALA A 365 1.76 10.15 -10.92
CA ALA A 365 2.72 10.89 -11.73
C ALA A 365 4.11 11.00 -11.08
N TYR A 366 4.19 11.19 -9.76
CA TYR A 366 5.46 11.19 -9.02
C TYR A 366 6.14 9.82 -9.07
N LEU A 367 5.42 8.73 -8.76
CA LEU A 367 5.97 7.37 -8.82
C LEU A 367 6.48 7.02 -10.22
N ARG A 368 5.72 7.41 -11.27
CA ARG A 368 6.18 7.27 -12.66
C ARG A 368 7.47 8.02 -12.91
N SER A 369 7.61 9.22 -12.35
CA SER A 369 8.80 10.04 -12.51
C SER A 369 10.02 9.39 -11.87
N VAL A 370 9.85 8.86 -10.65
CA VAL A 370 10.88 8.09 -9.95
C VAL A 370 11.30 6.86 -10.76
N ALA A 371 10.34 6.11 -11.31
CA ALA A 371 10.62 4.94 -12.14
C ALA A 371 11.44 5.29 -13.40
N LEU A 372 11.04 6.35 -14.12
CA LEU A 372 11.72 6.79 -15.34
C LEU A 372 13.15 7.27 -15.05
N VAL A 373 13.35 8.05 -13.98
CA VAL A 373 14.69 8.53 -13.62
C VAL A 373 15.58 7.36 -13.15
N ALA A 374 15.05 6.42 -12.37
CA ALA A 374 15.81 5.24 -11.95
C ALA A 374 16.21 4.34 -13.15
N ALA A 375 15.33 4.17 -14.12
CA ALA A 375 15.67 3.47 -15.37
C ALA A 375 16.74 4.23 -16.18
N LEU A 376 16.66 5.56 -16.25
CA LEU A 376 17.67 6.38 -16.91
C LEU A 376 19.04 6.25 -16.24
N VAL A 377 19.09 6.24 -14.90
CA VAL A 377 20.31 5.98 -14.13
C VAL A 377 20.86 4.59 -14.45
N ALA A 378 20.00 3.57 -14.56
CA ALA A 378 20.43 2.23 -14.95
C ALA A 378 21.07 2.20 -16.35
N PHE A 379 20.44 2.86 -17.33
CA PHE A 379 20.91 2.91 -18.71
C PHE A 379 22.25 3.65 -18.88
N VAL A 380 22.58 4.58 -17.98
CA VAL A 380 23.89 5.25 -17.94
C VAL A 380 24.90 4.41 -17.15
N ALA A 381 24.59 4.07 -15.90
CA ALA A 381 25.56 3.53 -14.98
C ALA A 381 25.94 2.08 -15.31
N VAL A 382 24.96 1.22 -15.63
CA VAL A 382 25.22 -0.22 -15.77
C VAL A 382 26.13 -0.53 -16.96
N PRO A 383 25.94 0.05 -18.16
CA PRO A 383 26.86 -0.17 -19.28
C PRO A 383 28.26 0.42 -19.03
N LEU A 384 28.38 1.57 -18.36
CA LEU A 384 29.68 2.15 -18.00
C LEU A 384 30.45 1.25 -17.03
N ILE A 385 29.76 0.73 -16.00
CA ILE A 385 30.33 -0.22 -15.05
C ILE A 385 30.72 -1.52 -15.76
N ALA A 386 29.85 -2.03 -16.64
CA ALA A 386 30.12 -3.24 -17.40
C ALA A 386 31.36 -3.11 -18.29
N GLY A 387 31.52 -1.96 -18.96
CA GLY A 387 32.70 -1.64 -19.74
C GLY A 387 33.96 -1.54 -18.89
N ALA A 388 33.88 -0.89 -17.73
CA ALA A 388 35.02 -0.71 -16.82
C ALA A 388 35.50 -2.03 -16.17
N LEU A 389 34.58 -2.94 -15.85
CA LEU A 389 34.92 -4.24 -15.26
C LEU A 389 35.51 -5.22 -16.28
N GLY A 390 35.15 -5.11 -17.56
CA GLY A 390 35.67 -6.02 -18.59
C GLY A 390 35.31 -7.50 -18.34
N ALA A 391 35.96 -8.42 -19.03
CA ALA A 391 35.76 -9.86 -18.84
C ALA A 391 36.92 -10.47 -18.04
N HIS A 392 36.60 -11.32 -17.09
CA HIS A 392 37.57 -12.00 -16.23
C HIS A 392 37.31 -13.50 -16.21
N ARG A 393 38.40 -14.26 -16.25
CA ARG A 393 38.37 -15.72 -16.23
C ARG A 393 38.84 -16.20 -14.87
N ILE A 394 37.95 -16.83 -14.11
CA ILE A 394 38.21 -17.26 -12.73
C ILE A 394 38.41 -18.78 -12.73
N ASP A 395 39.59 -19.22 -12.34
CA ASP A 395 39.88 -20.65 -12.13
C ASP A 395 39.38 -21.08 -10.75
N LEU A 396 38.44 -22.03 -10.71
CA LEU A 396 37.83 -22.54 -9.48
C LEU A 396 38.39 -23.91 -9.09
N GLY A 397 39.46 -24.39 -9.74
CA GLY A 397 40.10 -25.69 -9.48
C GLY A 397 39.30 -26.91 -9.97
N GLY A 398 37.96 -26.81 -10.05
CA GLY A 398 37.06 -27.80 -10.64
C GLY A 398 36.46 -27.38 -12.00
N GLY A 399 36.89 -26.24 -12.54
CA GLY A 399 36.38 -25.67 -13.78
C GLY A 399 36.70 -24.18 -13.89
N VAL A 400 36.44 -23.60 -15.07
CA VAL A 400 36.67 -22.19 -15.33
C VAL A 400 35.35 -21.44 -15.39
N TYR A 401 35.25 -20.34 -14.65
CA TYR A 401 34.08 -19.47 -14.62
C TYR A 401 34.39 -18.14 -15.32
N ASP A 402 33.67 -17.86 -16.40
CA ASP A 402 33.83 -16.62 -17.17
C ASP A 402 32.91 -15.53 -16.57
N PHE A 403 33.49 -14.62 -15.79
CA PHE A 403 32.79 -13.48 -15.22
C PHE A 403 32.82 -12.30 -16.19
N THR A 404 31.66 -11.96 -16.75
CA THR A 404 31.55 -10.87 -17.72
C THR A 404 31.26 -9.53 -17.01
N GLY A 405 31.76 -8.44 -17.58
CA GLY A 405 31.53 -7.10 -17.05
C GLY A 405 30.05 -6.75 -16.99
N SER A 406 29.25 -7.24 -17.95
CA SER A 406 27.79 -7.14 -17.91
C SER A 406 27.18 -7.78 -16.65
N GLY A 407 27.69 -8.95 -16.23
CA GLY A 407 27.33 -9.58 -14.95
C GLY A 407 27.73 -8.72 -13.75
N GLY A 408 28.93 -8.13 -13.77
CA GLY A 408 29.38 -7.21 -12.72
C GLY A 408 28.52 -5.93 -12.60
N GLY A 409 28.12 -5.33 -13.73
CA GLY A 409 27.19 -4.21 -13.76
C GLY A 409 25.82 -4.56 -13.18
N LEU A 410 25.28 -5.73 -13.53
CA LEU A 410 24.03 -6.24 -12.98
C LEU A 410 24.14 -6.52 -11.47
N LEU A 411 25.26 -7.08 -11.01
CA LEU A 411 25.51 -7.37 -9.61
C LEU A 411 25.57 -6.09 -8.77
N ILE A 412 26.27 -5.05 -9.24
CA ILE A 412 26.30 -3.75 -8.55
C ILE A 412 24.91 -3.13 -8.49
N ALA A 413 24.14 -3.17 -9.59
CA ALA A 413 22.76 -2.69 -9.58
C ALA A 413 21.87 -3.48 -8.60
N ALA A 414 22.08 -4.80 -8.48
CA ALA A 414 21.37 -5.65 -7.53
C ALA A 414 21.71 -5.31 -6.08
N VAL A 415 22.99 -5.07 -5.76
CA VAL A 415 23.44 -4.64 -4.43
C VAL A 415 22.81 -3.29 -4.07
N VAL A 416 22.85 -2.31 -4.99
CA VAL A 416 22.22 -0.99 -4.77
C VAL A 416 20.72 -1.14 -4.51
N ALA A 417 20.02 -1.97 -5.31
CA ALA A 417 18.61 -2.24 -5.11
C ALA A 417 18.31 -2.92 -3.77
N LEU A 418 19.14 -3.89 -3.34
CA LEU A 418 18.99 -4.60 -2.07
C LEU A 418 19.24 -3.68 -0.87
N VAL A 419 20.26 -2.82 -0.94
CA VAL A 419 20.55 -1.81 0.08
C VAL A 419 19.40 -0.80 0.19
N ALA A 420 18.77 -0.43 -0.93
CA ALA A 420 17.57 0.42 -0.93
C ALA A 420 16.30 -0.32 -0.45
N ALA A 421 16.24 -1.65 -0.60
CA ALA A 421 15.07 -2.45 -0.27
C ALA A 421 14.79 -2.49 1.24
N LEU A 422 15.82 -2.59 2.08
CA LEU A 422 15.66 -2.66 3.53
C LEU A 422 15.04 -1.39 4.16
N PRO A 423 15.54 -0.16 3.91
CA PRO A 423 14.90 1.06 4.38
C PRO A 423 13.54 1.30 3.72
N ALA A 424 13.33 0.87 2.46
CA ALA A 424 12.01 0.91 1.82
C ALA A 424 11.02 0.02 2.58
N TYR A 425 11.37 -1.24 2.85
CA TYR A 425 10.56 -2.18 3.62
C TYR A 425 10.23 -1.64 5.01
N ARG A 426 11.22 -1.19 5.77
CA ARG A 426 11.01 -0.64 7.13
C ARG A 426 10.11 0.60 7.17
N ARG A 427 10.14 1.43 6.11
CA ARG A 427 9.29 2.63 6.00
C ARG A 427 7.87 2.31 5.51
N LEU A 428 7.72 1.23 4.75
CA LEU A 428 6.45 0.78 4.21
C LEU A 428 5.71 -0.18 5.15
N ASP A 429 6.42 -0.87 6.04
CA ASP A 429 5.83 -1.85 6.97
C ASP A 429 4.88 -1.16 7.95
N ASP A 430 3.59 -1.36 7.67
CA ASP A 430 2.44 -0.90 8.43
C ASP A 430 1.95 -1.95 9.45
N ARG A 431 2.53 -3.16 9.45
CA ARG A 431 2.25 -4.22 10.43
C ARG A 431 3.47 -4.49 11.30
N ARG A 432 4.04 -3.43 11.87
CA ARG A 432 5.20 -3.52 12.77
C ARG A 432 4.89 -4.42 13.96
N GLY A 433 5.84 -5.27 14.34
CA GLY A 433 5.69 -6.26 15.40
C GLY A 433 5.04 -7.58 14.95
N ILE A 434 4.50 -7.64 13.72
CA ILE A 434 3.92 -8.88 13.19
C ILE A 434 4.97 -9.66 12.40
N PRO A 435 5.34 -10.88 12.83
CA PRO A 435 6.36 -11.68 12.16
C PRO A 435 5.97 -11.95 10.70
N LEU A 436 6.93 -11.78 9.80
CA LEU A 436 6.72 -11.84 8.35
C LEU A 436 6.25 -13.23 7.88
N VAL A 437 6.90 -14.29 8.37
CA VAL A 437 6.66 -15.65 7.89
C VAL A 437 5.25 -16.15 8.23
N PRO A 438 4.76 -16.02 9.49
CA PRO A 438 3.38 -16.37 9.83
C PRO A 438 2.35 -15.53 9.06
N ASP A 439 2.62 -14.24 8.88
CA ASP A 439 1.72 -13.35 8.12
C ASP A 439 1.61 -13.77 6.65
N LEU A 440 2.75 -14.00 6.00
CA LEU A 440 2.78 -14.48 4.63
C LEU A 440 2.08 -15.84 4.49
N ARG A 441 2.28 -16.76 5.45
CA ARG A 441 1.67 -18.09 5.44
C ARG A 441 0.15 -18.05 5.64
N ALA A 442 -0.36 -17.15 6.46
CA ALA A 442 -1.80 -16.93 6.58
C ALA A 442 -2.36 -16.32 5.30
N ALA A 443 -1.70 -15.30 4.74
CA ALA A 443 -2.15 -14.67 3.52
C ALA A 443 -2.17 -15.62 2.31
N LEU A 444 -1.22 -16.58 2.23
CA LEU A 444 -1.22 -17.66 1.24
C LEU A 444 -2.43 -18.59 1.38
N ARG A 445 -3.00 -18.72 2.59
CA ARG A 445 -4.23 -19.47 2.86
C ARG A 445 -5.50 -18.63 2.70
N GLY A 446 -5.38 -17.35 2.33
CA GLY A 446 -6.51 -16.42 2.25
C GLY A 446 -6.94 -15.86 3.61
N GLU A 447 -6.14 -16.06 4.65
CA GLU A 447 -6.41 -15.63 6.02
C GLU A 447 -5.60 -14.38 6.38
N ILE A 448 -6.14 -13.54 7.28
CA ILE A 448 -5.36 -12.46 7.90
C ILE A 448 -4.67 -13.04 9.13
N TYR A 449 -3.34 -13.00 9.17
CA TYR A 449 -2.63 -13.39 10.39
C TYR A 449 -2.89 -12.38 11.49
N THR A 450 -3.56 -12.82 12.55
CA THR A 450 -3.54 -12.18 13.85
C THR A 450 -2.46 -12.89 14.67
N PRO A 451 -1.47 -12.16 15.21
CA PRO A 451 -0.58 -12.73 16.20
C PRO A 451 -1.44 -13.36 17.30
N PRO A 452 -1.10 -14.56 17.81
CA PRO A 452 -1.68 -15.02 19.05
C PRO A 452 -1.56 -13.86 20.04
N ARG A 453 -2.65 -13.49 20.72
CA ARG A 453 -2.52 -12.62 21.90
C ARG A 453 -1.39 -13.27 22.70
N GLN A 454 -0.28 -12.55 22.88
CA GLN A 454 0.56 -12.86 24.02
C GLN A 454 -0.43 -12.94 25.17
N ALA A 455 -0.54 -14.11 25.81
CA ALA A 455 -1.11 -14.15 27.15
C ALA A 455 -0.47 -12.97 27.87
N PRO A 456 -1.25 -12.01 28.40
CA PRO A 456 -0.71 -10.75 28.88
C PRO A 456 0.54 -11.07 29.67
N ASP A 457 1.69 -10.59 29.18
CA ASP A 457 2.95 -10.76 29.88
C ASP A 457 2.66 -10.33 31.32
N ALA A 458 2.96 -11.23 32.28
CA ALA A 458 2.69 -11.03 33.69
C ALA A 458 2.99 -9.56 34.06
N PRO A 459 2.08 -8.87 34.78
CA PRO A 459 2.07 -7.42 34.86
C PRO A 459 3.43 -6.89 35.31
N GLN A 460 4.18 -6.33 34.36
CA GLN A 460 5.31 -5.48 34.68
C GLN A 460 4.74 -4.13 35.13
N PRO A 461 5.15 -3.61 36.31
CA PRO A 461 4.67 -2.33 36.79
C PRO A 461 5.24 -1.22 35.89
N ALA A 462 4.47 -0.84 34.88
CA ALA A 462 4.75 0.30 34.03
C ALA A 462 4.40 1.57 34.79
N HIS A 463 5.36 2.49 34.91
CA HIS A 463 5.13 3.88 35.28
C HIS A 463 4.07 4.45 34.31
N ARG A 464 2.84 4.69 34.80
CA ARG A 464 1.72 5.13 33.95
C ARG A 464 1.73 6.65 33.79
N GLU A 465 2.04 7.12 32.58
CA GLU A 465 1.88 8.53 32.17
C GLU A 465 0.40 8.94 31.94
N ARG A 466 -0.56 8.00 32.07
CA ARG A 466 -2.01 8.25 31.93
C ARG A 466 -2.74 7.92 33.24
N GLY A 467 -3.92 8.52 33.42
CA GLY A 467 -4.81 8.27 34.55
C GLY A 467 -5.28 6.82 34.67
N VAL A 468 -6.02 6.49 35.73
CA VAL A 468 -6.56 5.14 35.99
C VAL A 468 -8.08 5.15 35.80
N PHE A 469 -8.63 4.17 35.08
CA PHE A 469 -10.07 4.07 34.82
C PHE A 469 -10.69 2.86 35.54
N ILE A 470 -11.66 3.11 36.42
CA ILE A 470 -12.32 2.09 37.23
C ILE A 470 -13.83 2.11 36.93
N ALA A 471 -14.39 0.96 36.56
CA ALA A 471 -15.82 0.80 36.30
C ALA A 471 -16.47 -0.07 37.38
N PHE A 472 -17.67 0.31 37.82
CA PHE A 472 -18.51 -0.47 38.72
C PHE A 472 -19.67 -1.06 37.94
N GLU A 473 -19.77 -2.39 37.94
CA GLU A 473 -20.71 -3.18 37.15
C GLU A 473 -21.52 -4.13 38.04
N GLY A 474 -22.62 -4.66 37.50
CA GLY A 474 -23.53 -5.55 38.24
C GLY A 474 -25.01 -5.28 37.98
N GLY A 475 -25.84 -6.22 38.42
CA GLY A 475 -27.30 -6.17 38.28
C GLY A 475 -27.97 -5.06 39.11
N GLU A 476 -29.29 -4.99 39.03
CA GLU A 476 -30.05 -3.97 39.76
C GLU A 476 -29.99 -4.18 41.28
N GLY A 477 -29.97 -3.08 42.05
CA GLY A 477 -29.91 -3.12 43.52
C GLY A 477 -28.60 -3.68 44.11
N ALA A 478 -27.57 -3.93 43.30
CA ALA A 478 -26.28 -4.46 43.75
C ALA A 478 -25.42 -3.44 44.53
N GLY A 479 -25.78 -2.16 44.54
CA GLY A 479 -25.06 -1.12 45.29
C GLY A 479 -23.91 -0.44 44.53
N LYS A 480 -23.87 -0.54 43.20
CA LYS A 480 -22.84 0.08 42.32
C LYS A 480 -22.60 1.55 42.61
N THR A 481 -23.65 2.37 42.56
CA THR A 481 -23.59 3.81 42.83
C THR A 481 -23.06 4.12 44.24
N THR A 482 -23.34 3.24 45.21
CA THR A 482 -22.85 3.42 46.58
C THR A 482 -21.36 3.14 46.65
N GLN A 483 -20.90 2.02 46.10
CA GLN A 483 -19.49 1.64 46.14
C GLN A 483 -18.62 2.54 45.26
N SER A 484 -19.08 2.95 44.07
CA SER A 484 -18.37 3.88 43.21
C SER A 484 -18.17 5.24 43.89
N ARG A 485 -19.19 5.74 44.59
CA ARG A 485 -19.11 6.97 45.39
C ARG A 485 -18.13 6.83 46.55
N LEU A 486 -18.16 5.73 47.30
CA LEU A 486 -17.26 5.50 48.43
C LEU A 486 -15.80 5.36 47.99
N ALA A 487 -15.56 4.65 46.88
CA ALA A 487 -14.23 4.54 46.29
C ALA A 487 -13.71 5.91 45.85
N ALA A 488 -14.56 6.74 45.22
CA ALA A 488 -14.17 8.08 44.81
C ALA A 488 -13.89 9.03 45.98
N ILE A 489 -14.68 8.97 47.06
CA ILE A 489 -14.41 9.74 48.30
C ILE A 489 -13.05 9.32 48.87
N TRP A 490 -12.85 8.00 49.04
CA TRP A 490 -11.61 7.46 49.57
C TRP A 490 -10.39 7.87 48.74
N LEU A 491 -10.48 7.82 47.40
CA LEU A 491 -9.40 8.26 46.51
C LEU A 491 -9.10 9.77 46.63
N ARG A 492 -10.13 10.62 46.75
CA ARG A 492 -9.94 12.07 46.97
C ARG A 492 -9.29 12.35 48.31
N ASP A 493 -9.68 11.63 49.36
CA ASP A 493 -9.09 11.75 50.69
C ASP A 493 -7.59 11.35 50.69
N HIS A 494 -7.15 10.55 49.71
CA HIS A 494 -5.74 10.18 49.50
C HIS A 494 -5.01 11.11 48.52
N GLY A 495 -5.62 12.23 48.12
CA GLY A 495 -4.97 13.30 47.34
C GLY A 495 -5.00 13.14 45.82
N TYR A 496 -5.73 12.16 45.29
CA TYR A 496 -5.84 11.97 43.84
C TYR A 496 -6.88 12.92 43.19
N ASP A 497 -6.65 13.36 41.95
CA ASP A 497 -7.70 13.96 41.11
C ASP A 497 -8.67 12.85 40.67
N VAL A 498 -9.95 12.94 41.07
CA VAL A 498 -10.94 11.89 40.81
C VAL A 498 -12.18 12.44 40.12
N VAL A 499 -12.42 11.96 38.90
CA VAL A 499 -13.64 12.22 38.12
C VAL A 499 -14.63 11.09 38.34
N THR A 500 -15.75 11.40 38.97
CA THR A 500 -16.88 10.47 39.09
C THR A 500 -17.85 10.66 37.94
N THR A 501 -18.30 9.56 37.35
CA THR A 501 -19.23 9.59 36.23
C THR A 501 -20.17 8.37 36.22
N HIS A 502 -21.13 8.30 35.30
CA HIS A 502 -22.09 7.21 35.18
C HIS A 502 -22.64 7.05 33.76
N GLU A 503 -23.03 5.83 33.38
CA GLU A 503 -23.70 5.56 32.10
C GLU A 503 -25.06 4.89 32.28
N PRO A 504 -26.05 5.23 31.43
CA PRO A 504 -26.07 6.38 30.52
C PRO A 504 -26.35 7.67 31.28
N GLY A 505 -26.03 8.85 30.73
CA GLY A 505 -26.50 10.12 31.29
C GLY A 505 -25.44 11.14 31.76
N ALA A 506 -24.16 10.83 31.73
CA ALA A 506 -23.11 11.72 32.25
C ALA A 506 -22.84 13.00 31.42
N THR A 507 -23.43 13.14 30.23
CA THR A 507 -23.31 14.35 29.40
C THR A 507 -24.68 14.96 29.11
N LYS A 508 -24.72 16.21 28.62
CA LYS A 508 -26.00 16.87 28.24
C LYS A 508 -26.77 16.07 27.17
N ILE A 509 -26.06 15.46 26.23
CA ILE A 509 -26.66 14.59 25.21
C ILE A 509 -27.06 13.27 25.86
N GLY A 510 -26.17 12.70 26.68
CA GLY A 510 -26.42 11.48 27.42
C GLY A 510 -27.66 11.55 28.30
N MET A 511 -27.93 12.68 28.97
CA MET A 511 -29.15 12.88 29.77
C MET A 511 -30.42 12.73 28.92
N ARG A 512 -30.41 13.23 27.68
CA ARG A 512 -31.54 13.10 26.75
C ARG A 512 -31.70 11.65 26.27
N LEU A 513 -30.59 10.97 26.00
CA LEU A 513 -30.59 9.56 25.61
C LEU A 513 -31.06 8.67 26.77
N ARG A 514 -30.59 8.93 28.00
CA ARG A 514 -31.02 8.25 29.23
C ARG A 514 -32.53 8.40 29.42
N ALA A 515 -33.08 9.60 29.24
CA ALA A 515 -34.52 9.81 29.34
C ALA A 515 -35.29 8.92 28.36
N MET A 516 -34.88 8.84 27.09
CA MET A 516 -35.50 7.94 26.09
C MET A 516 -35.30 6.46 26.42
N LEU A 517 -34.16 6.08 26.99
CA LEU A 517 -33.83 4.68 27.28
C LEU A 517 -34.57 4.14 28.50
N LEU A 518 -34.82 4.97 29.52
CA LEU A 518 -35.37 4.54 30.80
C LEU A 518 -36.86 4.89 30.99
N ASP A 519 -37.41 5.76 30.15
CA ASP A 519 -38.83 6.10 30.18
C ASP A 519 -39.71 4.87 29.87
N ARG A 520 -40.62 4.56 30.81
CA ARG A 520 -41.54 3.41 30.72
C ARG A 520 -42.56 3.56 29.60
N ASP A 521 -42.88 4.79 29.21
CA ASP A 521 -43.83 5.08 28.13
C ASP A 521 -43.19 4.90 26.74
N THR A 522 -41.88 4.69 26.68
CA THR A 522 -41.16 4.37 25.45
C THR A 522 -41.50 2.93 25.01
N THR A 523 -42.48 2.82 24.10
CA THR A 523 -42.90 1.54 23.49
C THR A 523 -42.37 1.41 22.06
N GLY A 524 -42.15 0.17 21.61
CA GLY A 524 -41.74 -0.11 20.22
C GLY A 524 -40.26 0.14 19.89
N LEU A 525 -39.42 0.45 20.88
CA LEU A 525 -37.97 0.53 20.70
C LEU A 525 -37.41 -0.88 20.46
N SER A 526 -36.82 -1.13 19.29
CA SER A 526 -36.16 -2.41 19.01
C SER A 526 -34.87 -2.57 19.82
N ASP A 527 -34.50 -3.81 20.16
CA ASP A 527 -33.29 -4.12 20.93
C ASP A 527 -32.01 -3.57 20.27
N ARG A 528 -31.96 -3.58 18.93
CA ARG A 528 -30.85 -2.98 18.17
C ARG A 528 -30.81 -1.47 18.33
N ALA A 529 -31.97 -0.80 18.31
CA ALA A 529 -32.03 0.65 18.52
C ALA A 529 -31.63 1.01 19.96
N GLU A 530 -32.10 0.26 20.97
CA GLU A 530 -31.66 0.39 22.37
C GLU A 530 -30.14 0.29 22.48
N THR A 531 -29.53 -0.74 21.88
CA THR A 531 -28.08 -0.95 21.85
C THR A 531 -27.33 0.24 21.25
N LEU A 532 -27.82 0.76 20.11
CA LEU A 532 -27.20 1.89 19.43
C LEU A 532 -27.33 3.20 20.23
N LEU A 533 -28.41 3.40 20.98
CA LEU A 533 -28.59 4.57 21.85
C LEU A 533 -27.61 4.52 23.04
N TYR A 534 -27.43 3.36 23.67
CA TYR A 534 -26.38 3.18 24.70
C TYR A 534 -24.98 3.42 24.13
N ALA A 535 -24.67 2.90 22.94
CA ALA A 535 -23.39 3.12 22.28
C ALA A 535 -23.18 4.61 21.91
N ALA A 536 -24.25 5.33 21.53
CA ALA A 536 -24.19 6.75 21.22
C ALA A 536 -23.93 7.63 22.46
N ASP A 537 -24.60 7.34 23.58
CA ASP A 537 -24.34 7.99 24.88
C ASP A 537 -22.88 7.80 25.29
N ARG A 538 -22.41 6.55 25.22
CA ARG A 538 -21.04 6.18 25.56
C ARG A 538 -19.98 6.87 24.68
N ALA A 539 -20.21 6.96 23.37
CA ALA A 539 -19.27 7.64 22.47
C ALA A 539 -19.08 9.12 22.85
N ASP A 540 -20.17 9.81 23.19
CA ASP A 540 -20.14 11.20 23.64
C ASP A 540 -19.50 11.33 25.03
N HIS A 541 -19.82 10.41 25.94
CA HIS A 541 -19.27 10.36 27.28
C HIS A 541 -17.75 10.14 27.30
N VAL A 542 -17.24 9.20 26.50
CA VAL A 542 -15.79 8.97 26.38
C VAL A 542 -15.08 10.17 25.80
N ALA A 543 -15.63 10.79 24.75
CA ALA A 543 -14.99 11.92 24.08
C ALA A 543 -14.91 13.17 24.97
N ASN A 544 -15.95 13.44 25.76
CA ASN A 544 -16.08 14.71 26.48
C ASN A 544 -15.71 14.63 27.97
N VAL A 545 -15.73 13.44 28.58
CA VAL A 545 -15.52 13.28 30.03
C VAL A 545 -14.34 12.34 30.33
N ILE A 546 -14.43 11.08 29.90
CA ILE A 546 -13.47 10.05 30.33
C ILE A 546 -12.09 10.30 29.74
N ARG A 547 -11.98 10.46 28.42
CA ARG A 547 -10.68 10.60 27.75
C ARG A 547 -9.91 11.85 28.18
N PRO A 548 -10.53 13.06 28.24
CA PRO A 548 -9.85 14.24 28.77
C PRO A 548 -9.39 14.10 30.24
N ALA A 549 -10.08 13.30 31.05
CA ALA A 549 -9.67 13.00 32.42
C ALA A 549 -8.47 12.07 32.50
N MET A 550 -8.49 11.00 31.71
CA MET A 550 -7.39 10.05 31.62
C MET A 550 -6.11 10.68 31.06
N GLU A 551 -6.24 11.59 30.08
CA GLU A 551 -5.10 12.26 29.43
C GLU A 551 -4.37 13.23 30.37
N ARG A 552 -5.05 13.81 31.37
CA ARG A 552 -4.41 14.68 32.38
C ARG A 552 -3.94 13.93 33.63
N GLY A 553 -4.04 12.60 33.66
CA GLY A 553 -3.62 11.78 34.79
C GLY A 553 -4.66 11.57 35.90
N ALA A 554 -5.92 11.99 35.70
CA ALA A 554 -6.97 11.83 36.72
C ALA A 554 -7.46 10.37 36.82
N ILE A 555 -7.94 9.97 38.00
CA ILE A 555 -8.63 8.70 38.19
C ILE A 555 -10.10 8.87 37.81
N VAL A 556 -10.58 8.08 36.86
CA VAL A 556 -11.99 8.07 36.46
C VAL A 556 -12.70 6.91 37.16
N VAL A 557 -13.76 7.20 37.90
CA VAL A 557 -14.62 6.21 38.53
C VAL A 557 -16.01 6.29 37.90
N THR A 558 -16.42 5.26 37.15
CA THR A 558 -17.72 5.22 36.47
C THR A 558 -18.66 4.19 37.08
N ASP A 559 -19.92 4.57 37.28
CA ASP A 559 -21.03 3.64 37.51
C ASP A 559 -21.58 3.17 36.16
N ARG A 560 -21.31 1.90 35.82
CA ARG A 560 -21.51 1.26 34.51
C ARG A 560 -20.61 1.76 33.38
N TYR A 561 -20.32 0.85 32.45
CA TYR A 561 -19.59 1.07 31.21
C TYR A 561 -20.00 0.02 30.15
N VAL A 562 -19.07 -0.41 29.29
CA VAL A 562 -19.31 -1.34 28.17
C VAL A 562 -19.85 -2.70 28.65
N ASP A 563 -19.39 -3.20 29.78
CA ASP A 563 -19.75 -4.54 30.27
C ASP A 563 -21.24 -4.61 30.61
N SER A 564 -21.85 -3.51 31.08
CA SER A 564 -23.31 -3.38 31.19
C SER A 564 -24.01 -3.59 29.84
N SER A 565 -23.51 -3.02 28.73
CA SER A 565 -24.17 -3.24 27.43
C SER A 565 -24.03 -4.69 26.94
N LEU A 566 -22.91 -5.33 27.22
CA LEU A 566 -22.73 -6.74 26.89
C LEU A 566 -23.68 -7.62 27.70
N ALA A 567 -23.81 -7.38 29.00
CA ALA A 567 -24.71 -8.14 29.87
C ALA A 567 -26.20 -7.91 29.54
N TYR A 568 -26.64 -6.65 29.39
CA TYR A 568 -28.06 -6.33 29.18
C TYR A 568 -28.50 -6.56 27.74
N GLN A 569 -27.80 -5.99 26.76
CA GLN A 569 -28.21 -6.14 25.35
C GLN A 569 -27.73 -7.46 24.74
N GLY A 570 -26.59 -8.00 25.18
CA GLY A 570 -26.06 -9.27 24.65
C GLY A 570 -26.73 -10.47 25.27
N PHE A 571 -26.64 -10.62 26.59
CA PHE A 571 -27.22 -11.77 27.28
C PHE A 571 -28.70 -11.55 27.62
N GLY A 572 -29.06 -10.38 28.17
CA GLY A 572 -30.44 -10.07 28.55
C GLY A 572 -31.40 -10.08 27.34
N ARG A 573 -31.09 -9.31 26.29
CA ARG A 573 -31.85 -9.26 25.03
C ARG A 573 -31.46 -10.34 24.00
N GLU A 574 -30.52 -11.22 24.35
CA GLU A 574 -30.08 -12.33 23.49
C GLU A 574 -29.59 -11.90 22.09
N GLN A 575 -29.04 -10.69 21.97
CA GLN A 575 -28.43 -10.24 20.73
C GLN A 575 -27.01 -10.80 20.58
N PRO A 576 -26.49 -10.93 19.34
CA PRO A 576 -25.12 -11.37 19.12
C PRO A 576 -24.10 -10.51 19.87
N VAL A 577 -23.41 -11.10 20.86
CA VAL A 577 -22.48 -10.39 21.75
C VAL A 577 -21.34 -9.76 20.95
N GLU A 578 -20.88 -10.41 19.88
CA GLU A 578 -19.81 -9.94 19.01
C GLU A 578 -20.17 -8.63 18.30
N ASP A 579 -21.44 -8.43 17.95
CA ASP A 579 -21.92 -7.19 17.34
C ASP A 579 -21.92 -6.04 18.35
N ILE A 580 -22.28 -6.32 19.61
CA ILE A 580 -22.27 -5.35 20.71
C ILE A 580 -20.83 -5.00 21.10
N VAL A 581 -19.92 -5.97 21.13
CA VAL A 581 -18.48 -5.72 21.32
C VAL A 581 -17.97 -4.81 20.21
N ARG A 582 -18.30 -5.10 18.95
CA ARG A 582 -17.81 -4.32 17.81
C ARG A 582 -18.31 -2.88 17.81
N VAL A 583 -19.59 -2.66 18.08
CA VAL A 583 -20.16 -1.29 18.11
C VAL A 583 -19.60 -0.49 19.29
N ASN A 584 -19.39 -1.12 20.45
CA ASN A 584 -18.85 -0.43 21.62
C ASN A 584 -17.35 -0.17 21.54
N ALA A 585 -16.57 -1.12 21.02
CA ALA A 585 -15.17 -0.89 20.71
C ALA A 585 -14.99 0.30 19.75
N TRP A 586 -15.89 0.43 18.78
CA TRP A 586 -15.91 1.60 17.90
C TRP A 586 -16.29 2.88 18.64
N ALA A 587 -17.37 2.86 19.42
CA ALA A 587 -17.88 4.00 20.17
C ALA A 587 -16.84 4.57 21.15
N THR A 588 -16.10 3.70 21.85
CA THR A 588 -15.12 4.10 22.87
C THR A 588 -13.72 4.32 22.32
N GLY A 589 -13.46 3.95 21.07
CA GLY A 589 -12.11 3.87 20.52
C GLY A 589 -11.25 2.81 21.21
N GLY A 590 -11.87 1.71 21.65
CA GLY A 590 -11.23 0.60 22.35
C GLY A 590 -10.80 0.90 23.79
N LEU A 591 -11.25 2.01 24.39
CA LEU A 591 -10.96 2.31 25.79
C LEU A 591 -11.66 1.28 26.69
N ALA A 592 -10.89 0.66 27.58
CA ALA A 592 -11.37 -0.29 28.57
C ALA A 592 -10.92 0.17 29.98
N PRO A 593 -11.69 -0.15 31.05
CA PRO A 593 -11.26 0.09 32.42
C PRO A 593 -10.00 -0.70 32.78
N ASP A 594 -9.14 -0.12 33.62
CA ASP A 594 -8.03 -0.79 34.29
C ASP A 594 -8.53 -1.79 35.35
N LEU A 595 -9.72 -1.53 35.92
CA LEU A 595 -10.41 -2.41 36.86
C LEU A 595 -11.92 -2.32 36.68
N THR A 596 -12.57 -3.46 36.56
CA THR A 596 -14.03 -3.59 36.66
C THR A 596 -14.39 -4.23 38.00
N VAL A 597 -15.06 -3.50 38.89
CA VAL A 597 -15.63 -4.04 40.13
C VAL A 597 -17.03 -4.56 39.83
N LEU A 598 -17.19 -5.88 39.80
CA LEU A 598 -18.47 -6.53 39.56
C LEU A 598 -19.15 -6.88 40.90
N LEU A 599 -20.25 -6.20 41.21
CA LEU A 599 -21.08 -6.46 42.38
C LEU A 599 -22.18 -7.44 42.00
N GLU A 600 -22.09 -8.65 42.53
CA GLU A 600 -23.00 -9.74 42.21
C GLU A 600 -24.06 -9.93 43.31
N ILE A 601 -25.33 -10.00 42.93
CA ILE A 601 -26.45 -10.34 43.82
C ILE A 601 -27.50 -11.15 43.05
N PRO A 602 -28.23 -12.08 43.71
CA PRO A 602 -29.42 -12.68 43.09
C PRO A 602 -30.43 -11.61 42.64
N PRO A 603 -30.96 -11.67 41.40
CA PRO A 603 -31.87 -10.64 40.87
C PRO A 603 -33.06 -10.32 41.77
N GLU A 604 -33.71 -11.34 42.34
CA GLU A 604 -34.84 -11.18 43.26
C GLU A 604 -34.48 -10.38 44.53
N ALA A 605 -33.26 -10.56 45.04
CA ALA A 605 -32.78 -9.80 46.19
C ALA A 605 -32.38 -8.36 45.80
N GLY A 606 -31.82 -8.17 44.59
CA GLY A 606 -31.47 -6.87 44.04
C GLY A 606 -32.69 -5.99 43.76
N LEU A 607 -33.68 -6.51 43.04
CA LEU A 607 -34.91 -5.77 42.69
C LEU A 607 -35.70 -5.33 43.94
N ARG A 608 -35.68 -6.12 45.02
CA ARG A 608 -36.29 -5.74 46.32
C ARG A 608 -35.65 -4.51 46.98
N ARG A 609 -34.42 -4.14 46.61
CA ARG A 609 -33.71 -2.97 47.15
C ARG A 609 -34.01 -1.68 46.38
N LEU A 610 -34.69 -1.76 45.24
CA LEU A 610 -34.97 -0.61 44.40
C LEU A 610 -36.17 0.19 44.92
N PRO A 611 -36.13 1.53 44.84
CA PRO A 611 -37.30 2.36 45.09
C PRO A 611 -38.32 2.22 43.95
N ALA A 612 -39.61 2.27 44.28
CA ALA A 612 -40.68 2.35 43.27
C ALA A 612 -40.92 3.80 42.83
N PRO A 613 -41.33 4.07 41.57
CA PRO A 613 -41.59 3.11 40.49
C PRO A 613 -40.33 2.69 39.73
N ALA A 614 -40.28 1.41 39.35
CA ALA A 614 -39.21 0.83 38.53
C ALA A 614 -39.17 1.43 37.12
N ASP A 615 -37.98 1.68 36.58
CA ASP A 615 -37.80 2.15 35.20
C ASP A 615 -38.08 1.05 34.16
N ARG A 616 -37.94 1.37 32.86
CA ARG A 616 -38.24 0.42 31.78
C ARG A 616 -37.41 -0.86 31.85
N ILE A 617 -36.13 -0.77 32.23
CA ILE A 617 -35.22 -1.93 32.29
C ILE A 617 -35.41 -2.69 33.61
N GLU A 618 -35.67 -1.97 34.71
CA GLU A 618 -36.00 -2.55 36.01
C GLU A 618 -37.36 -3.27 36.02
N SER A 619 -38.25 -2.96 35.06
CA SER A 619 -39.55 -3.61 34.86
C SER A 619 -39.48 -4.90 34.02
N GLU A 620 -38.30 -5.33 33.57
CA GLU A 620 -38.14 -6.55 32.78
C GLU A 620 -38.40 -7.82 33.60
N PRO A 621 -38.75 -8.95 32.95
CA PRO A 621 -39.01 -10.22 33.63
C PRO A 621 -37.79 -10.75 34.41
N GLN A 622 -38.03 -11.58 35.42
CA GLN A 622 -36.95 -12.19 36.22
C GLN A 622 -35.92 -12.92 35.35
N ASP A 623 -36.36 -13.71 34.37
CA ASP A 623 -35.48 -14.46 33.46
C ASP A 623 -34.51 -13.55 32.69
N PHE A 624 -34.92 -12.32 32.36
CA PHE A 624 -34.04 -11.33 31.73
C PHE A 624 -32.89 -10.98 32.68
N HIS A 625 -33.19 -10.66 33.94
CA HIS A 625 -32.17 -10.32 34.92
C HIS A 625 -31.26 -11.49 35.31
N GLU A 626 -31.77 -12.73 35.26
CA GLU A 626 -30.96 -13.94 35.42
C GLU A 626 -29.95 -14.09 34.27
N ARG A 627 -30.37 -13.87 33.02
CA ARG A 627 -29.44 -13.84 31.87
C ARG A 627 -28.42 -12.72 31.99
N VAL A 628 -28.81 -11.53 32.42
CA VAL A 628 -27.88 -10.41 32.67
C VAL A 628 -26.81 -10.79 33.69
N ARG A 629 -27.20 -11.40 34.81
CA ARG A 629 -26.27 -11.88 35.84
C ARG A 629 -25.31 -12.93 35.28
N ALA A 630 -25.82 -13.91 34.52
CA ALA A 630 -24.99 -14.91 33.86
C ALA A 630 -24.00 -14.27 32.86
N GLY A 631 -24.44 -13.26 32.12
CA GLY A 631 -23.60 -12.50 31.19
C GLY A 631 -22.43 -11.80 31.88
N PHE A 632 -22.67 -11.09 32.98
CA PHE A 632 -21.58 -10.49 33.76
C PHE A 632 -20.56 -11.52 34.26
N ARG A 633 -21.04 -12.68 34.73
CA ARG A 633 -20.15 -13.75 35.18
C ARG A 633 -19.30 -14.31 34.03
N ALA A 634 -19.91 -14.54 32.87
CA ALA A 634 -19.18 -15.01 31.68
C ALA A 634 -18.11 -14.00 31.23
N LEU A 635 -18.40 -12.69 31.31
CA LEU A 635 -17.41 -11.64 31.01
C LEU A 635 -16.25 -11.63 32.01
N ALA A 636 -16.54 -11.81 33.29
CA ALA A 636 -15.52 -11.84 34.33
C ALA A 636 -14.64 -13.10 34.27
N GLU A 637 -15.22 -14.26 33.94
CA GLU A 637 -14.48 -15.51 33.72
C GLU A 637 -13.55 -15.44 32.50
N ALA A 638 -13.92 -14.66 31.48
CA ALA A 638 -13.12 -14.49 30.27
C ALA A 638 -11.90 -13.55 30.44
N ASP A 639 -11.85 -12.75 31.51
CA ASP A 639 -10.78 -11.75 31.74
C ASP A 639 -10.51 -11.52 33.24
N PRO A 640 -10.13 -12.56 34.00
CA PRO A 640 -10.13 -12.53 35.46
C PRO A 640 -9.20 -11.47 36.08
N ASP A 641 -8.14 -11.07 35.39
CA ASP A 641 -7.17 -10.08 35.90
C ASP A 641 -7.76 -8.66 35.96
N ARG A 642 -8.74 -8.35 35.10
CA ARG A 642 -9.42 -7.04 35.02
C ARG A 642 -10.61 -6.94 35.98
N TYR A 643 -11.13 -8.05 36.51
CA TYR A 643 -12.32 -8.06 37.36
C TYR A 643 -12.01 -8.24 38.84
N LEU A 644 -12.75 -7.52 39.68
CA LEU A 644 -12.94 -7.84 41.08
C LEU A 644 -14.41 -8.22 41.29
N ILE A 645 -14.69 -9.52 41.46
CA ILE A 645 -16.05 -10.03 41.68
C ILE A 645 -16.34 -10.05 43.17
N LEU A 646 -17.44 -9.43 43.59
CA LEU A 646 -17.83 -9.33 45.00
C LEU A 646 -19.28 -9.72 45.21
N ASP A 647 -19.53 -10.55 46.22
CA ASP A 647 -20.87 -10.87 46.69
C ASP A 647 -21.50 -9.67 47.40
N ALA A 648 -22.43 -9.01 46.73
CA ALA A 648 -23.13 -7.82 47.20
C ALA A 648 -24.25 -8.09 48.23
N SER A 649 -24.38 -9.33 48.70
CA SER A 649 -25.14 -9.67 49.91
C SER A 649 -24.39 -9.36 51.20
N ARG A 650 -23.05 -9.24 51.13
CA ARG A 650 -22.18 -8.92 52.28
C ARG A 650 -22.34 -7.48 52.76
N PRO A 651 -21.95 -7.17 54.02
CA PRO A 651 -22.01 -5.80 54.54
C PRO A 651 -21.22 -4.80 53.69
N GLN A 652 -21.83 -3.63 53.42
CA GLN A 652 -21.26 -2.57 52.57
C GLN A 652 -19.81 -2.21 52.94
N GLY A 653 -19.51 -2.10 54.24
CA GLY A 653 -18.19 -1.70 54.73
C GLY A 653 -17.09 -2.74 54.46
N GLU A 654 -17.43 -4.02 54.39
CA GLU A 654 -16.47 -5.06 53.99
C GLU A 654 -16.13 -4.94 52.51
N LEU A 655 -17.16 -4.80 51.67
CA LEU A 655 -17.00 -4.63 50.23
C LEU A 655 -16.15 -3.38 49.93
N SER A 656 -16.42 -2.26 50.60
CA SER A 656 -15.63 -1.04 50.41
C SER A 656 -14.15 -1.25 50.74
N ARG A 657 -13.81 -1.99 51.80
CA ARG A 657 -12.41 -2.27 52.15
C ARG A 657 -11.70 -3.12 51.10
N GLU A 658 -12.39 -4.14 50.59
CA GLU A 658 -11.85 -5.04 49.57
C GLU A 658 -11.62 -4.32 48.24
N ILE A 659 -12.56 -3.46 47.85
CA ILE A 659 -12.44 -2.58 46.68
C ILE A 659 -11.25 -1.62 46.85
N GLN A 660 -11.11 -0.98 48.02
CA GLN A 660 -9.99 -0.09 48.30
C GLN A 660 -8.64 -0.82 48.23
N TYR A 661 -8.57 -2.04 48.76
CA TYR A 661 -7.34 -2.86 48.70
C TYR A 661 -6.94 -3.14 47.25
N ARG A 662 -7.89 -3.60 46.42
CA ARG A 662 -7.62 -3.86 45.01
C ARG A 662 -7.26 -2.60 44.23
N ILE A 663 -7.92 -1.47 44.50
CA ILE A 663 -7.61 -0.20 43.84
C ILE A 663 -6.17 0.22 44.19
N ARG A 664 -5.73 0.11 45.45
CA ARG A 664 -4.35 0.47 45.85
C ARG A 664 -3.28 -0.21 45.01
N GLU A 665 -3.49 -1.46 44.61
CA GLU A 665 -2.53 -2.23 43.81
C GLU A 665 -2.34 -1.68 42.39
N ILE A 666 -3.29 -0.91 41.87
CA ILE A 666 -3.28 -0.38 40.49
C ILE A 666 -3.03 1.13 40.42
N LEU A 667 -2.88 1.79 41.57
CA LEU A 667 -2.58 3.21 41.64
C LEU A 667 -1.09 3.46 41.30
N PRO A 668 -0.77 4.60 40.65
CA PRO A 668 0.61 5.03 40.49
C PRO A 668 1.25 5.33 41.86
N ASP A 669 2.57 5.12 41.97
CA ASP A 669 3.34 5.46 43.17
C ASP A 669 3.10 6.94 43.53
N PRO A 670 2.67 7.27 44.77
CA PRO A 670 2.31 8.63 45.15
C PRO A 670 3.47 9.63 45.14
N VAL A 671 4.71 9.21 44.84
CA VAL A 671 5.86 10.10 44.69
C VAL A 671 6.01 10.53 43.22
N PRO A 672 5.79 11.81 42.86
CA PRO A 672 6.08 12.31 41.53
C PRO A 672 7.55 12.09 41.16
N ALA A 673 7.81 11.61 39.94
CA ALA A 673 9.16 11.60 39.38
C ALA A 673 9.68 13.05 39.29
N GLY A 674 10.68 13.37 40.12
CA GLY A 674 11.23 14.72 40.33
C GLY A 674 11.23 15.18 41.80
N THR A 675 10.53 14.47 42.70
CA THR A 675 10.54 14.80 44.14
C THR A 675 11.85 14.37 44.82
N GLU A 676 12.51 13.33 44.30
CA GLU A 676 13.88 12.95 44.69
C GLU A 676 14.92 13.98 44.22
N ASP A 677 14.73 14.56 43.03
CA ASP A 677 15.59 15.65 42.53
C ASP A 677 15.46 16.90 43.42
N ALA A 678 14.26 17.22 43.90
CA ALA A 678 14.03 18.34 44.80
C ALA A 678 14.63 18.11 46.22
N THR A 679 14.66 16.86 46.71
CA THR A 679 15.22 16.56 48.04
C THR A 679 16.75 16.66 48.09
N SER A 680 17.43 16.54 46.95
CA SER A 680 18.87 16.83 46.85
C SER A 680 19.24 18.32 47.03
N THR A 681 18.22 19.21 47.13
CA THR A 681 18.38 20.66 47.25
C THR A 681 18.19 21.18 48.68
N PHE A 682 17.87 20.33 49.66
CA PHE A 682 17.84 20.76 51.07
C PHE A 682 19.28 20.94 51.57
N PRO A 683 19.71 22.16 51.94
CA PRO A 683 21.02 22.34 52.55
C PRO A 683 21.04 21.59 53.88
N ALA A 684 21.94 20.62 54.01
CA ALA A 684 22.26 20.03 55.31
C ALA A 684 22.79 21.15 56.21
N ILE A 685 22.06 21.48 57.29
CA ILE A 685 22.59 22.34 58.35
C ILE A 685 23.80 21.59 58.93
N ARG A 686 25.00 22.13 58.69
CA ARG A 686 26.28 21.55 59.12
C ARG A 686 26.97 22.34 60.23
N ASP A 687 26.22 23.13 60.98
CA ASP A 687 26.75 23.84 62.14
C ASP A 687 26.02 23.37 63.41
N PHE A 688 26.73 22.61 64.23
CA PHE A 688 26.48 22.40 65.66
C PHE A 688 27.48 23.23 66.46
#